data_AF-A0A0W0Z9E6-F1
#
_entry.id   AF-A0A0W0Z9E6-F1
#
_cell.length_a   1.000
_cell.length_b   1.000
_cell.length_c   1.000
_cell.angle_alpha   90.00
_cell.angle_beta   90.00
_cell.angle_gamma   90.00
#
_symmetry.space_group_name_H-M   'P 1'
#
loop_
_entity.id
_entity.type
_entity.pdbx_description
1 polymer ?
#
loop_
_entity_poly.entity_id
_entity_poly.type
_entity_poly.pdbx_seq_one_letter_code
_entity_poly.pdbx_strand_id
1 'polypeptide(L)'
;MSVPELPITADHLKQREVRVFPGVRGKVKHPIRINDSVIIPEGQPVIIQPLNADRQSETPRFKITLFERDSSAAASNLPESQRDIIPGISYDQVEILHPQKSFLFEEHYQRSNERLFPNPDSSPSLTEINQSRIPNCFLLASMQAILNHPNGAHFIRGMMKQHDDGSTTVRLFNPETLKPEYIRVNTAMLVDEKGLPLNSHKAMWVHVLETAYVALGKRMNKDVDSSASSVFSKGGQMSWATTILTGLKEERRLNMTQGEQFWLIKDSERGQIEPLLDLPLESFPQKDKIFKGVLELQLKEIVAMQAFAGTPEEALEKAYQDYMAYFQFYLENRVACETILRGEGSIGDKLLHIVDLISDGFETKYPDLGKFLVECINFYNVPVADKTVRGEVSAFSGFYTVKQNEHFNAMRDALANGQLVTAATPEKFTVPVPGLRNNHAYTVLDVFSREEKATHPVTMVETVREVRYVRLRNPWGSTGRTYLQEEGTMAFTPVEDANADIFEIELSDFYNNYSYVSISRFANETFAYDERRSQLLKSIEKIRSGFRVYTDSTLDDLSRFNNQYGQYEQQFLDLEKLHLQVISPELLIGFENIFKENLDRKIEEKMVRALLEINEIVIPFYAGDKKHEYHHLYHILKLQWLEKQDSPDNETIRSLRQDIVQNAGYDFCPFMNNEKLKLDILVRAYARDYMEDLFHTRRLIQQLENQLRILDPDNLEGIFLNGTLLKQQCVRILTMKAALAELDINLDEAELIELQDKINELNNLLKEQPAYDQFKDKYKSEINTLLDLAVNSYQDGHISDKELKHLQQVATHLNIRELTDTAREFQDSDNVHRQQIGKQLGVLAGLRQALHHLVSKIREAWTGFINKFLSDKPANSYELPARQTKYPVFFAPQETQKPDLRDAESLPTHTAAACA
;
A
#
# COMPACT_ATOMS: atom_id res chain seq x y z
N MET A 1 19.46 -18.20 -18.50
CA MET A 1 19.34 -17.13 -17.49
C MET A 1 18.19 -16.24 -17.92
N SER A 2 17.01 -16.48 -17.35
CA SER A 2 15.79 -15.70 -17.53
C SER A 2 15.23 -15.51 -16.12
N VAL A 3 15.14 -14.26 -15.67
CA VAL A 3 14.44 -13.95 -14.43
C VAL A 3 12.98 -14.36 -14.64
N PRO A 4 12.42 -15.30 -13.86
CA PRO A 4 11.03 -15.69 -14.02
C PRO A 4 10.17 -14.54 -13.49
N GLU A 5 9.39 -13.93 -14.37
CA GLU A 5 8.25 -13.12 -13.97
C GLU A 5 7.33 -14.01 -13.12
N LEU A 6 7.07 -13.57 -11.89
CA LEU A 6 6.33 -14.37 -10.93
C LEU A 6 4.86 -14.44 -11.34
N PRO A 7 4.29 -15.65 -11.47
CA PRO A 7 2.90 -15.80 -11.86
C PRO A 7 2.04 -15.39 -10.67
N ILE A 8 1.40 -14.22 -10.77
CA ILE A 8 0.22 -13.91 -9.97
C ILE A 8 -0.90 -14.74 -10.60
N THR A 9 -1.27 -15.78 -9.87
CA THR A 9 -2.13 -16.91 -10.24
C THR A 9 -3.60 -16.52 -10.41
N ALA A 10 -4.40 -17.50 -10.85
CA ALA A 10 -5.56 -17.31 -11.71
C ALA A 10 -6.91 -17.60 -11.05
N ASP A 11 -7.01 -17.70 -9.72
CA ASP A 11 -8.25 -18.20 -9.07
C ASP A 11 -9.11 -17.16 -8.34
N HIS A 12 -8.61 -15.93 -8.09
CA HIS A 12 -9.43 -14.83 -7.52
C HIS A 12 -10.23 -14.01 -8.55
N LEU A 13 -9.99 -14.24 -9.83
CA LEU A 13 -10.69 -13.60 -10.96
C LEU A 13 -11.84 -14.49 -11.49
N LYS A 14 -12.49 -15.28 -10.62
CA LYS A 14 -13.76 -15.97 -10.94
C LYS A 14 -14.98 -15.04 -10.84
N GLN A 15 -14.80 -13.75 -10.54
CA GLN A 15 -15.73 -12.75 -11.07
C GLN A 15 -15.55 -12.71 -12.58
N ARG A 16 -16.63 -12.81 -13.37
CA ARG A 16 -16.59 -12.88 -14.84
C ARG A 16 -15.57 -11.90 -15.42
N GLU A 17 -14.35 -12.36 -15.73
CA GLU A 17 -13.45 -11.65 -16.64
C GLU A 17 -14.17 -11.61 -17.98
N VAL A 18 -14.90 -10.54 -18.24
CA VAL A 18 -15.55 -10.37 -19.53
C VAL A 18 -14.46 -9.87 -20.46
N ARG A 19 -14.05 -10.73 -21.39
CA ARG A 19 -13.26 -10.29 -22.53
C ARG A 19 -14.16 -9.47 -23.44
N VAL A 20 -13.89 -8.17 -23.54
CA VAL A 20 -14.67 -7.24 -24.34
C VAL A 20 -13.85 -6.82 -25.55
N PHE A 21 -14.49 -6.79 -26.71
CA PHE A 21 -13.90 -6.27 -27.95
C PHE A 21 -14.62 -4.98 -28.30
N PRO A 22 -14.02 -3.80 -28.02
CA PRO A 22 -14.66 -2.54 -28.35
C PRO A 22 -14.96 -2.40 -29.85
N GLY A 23 -16.06 -1.74 -30.14
CA GLY A 23 -16.48 -1.45 -31.51
C GLY A 23 -15.66 -0.36 -32.17
N VAL A 24 -15.62 -0.43 -33.50
CA VAL A 24 -14.88 0.50 -34.37
C VAL A 24 -15.80 1.04 -35.45
N ARG A 25 -15.55 2.27 -35.91
CA ARG A 25 -16.34 2.86 -36.99
C ARG A 25 -16.02 2.23 -38.36
N GLY A 26 -17.06 2.12 -39.16
CA GLY A 26 -16.98 1.70 -40.54
C GLY A 26 -18.24 2.09 -41.31
N LYS A 27 -18.36 1.54 -42.51
CA LYS A 27 -19.54 1.63 -43.37
C LYS A 27 -19.94 0.26 -43.87
N VAL A 28 -21.22 0.06 -44.09
CA VAL A 28 -21.74 -1.13 -44.74
C VAL A 28 -21.31 -1.14 -46.22
N LYS A 29 -20.61 -2.18 -46.66
CA LYS A 29 -20.14 -2.34 -48.04
C LYS A 29 -21.19 -2.96 -48.96
N HIS A 30 -21.99 -3.87 -48.42
CA HIS A 30 -23.11 -4.51 -49.11
C HIS A 30 -24.28 -4.61 -48.13
N PRO A 31 -25.55 -4.49 -48.59
CA PRO A 31 -26.69 -4.47 -47.68
C PRO A 31 -26.70 -5.66 -46.71
N ILE A 32 -26.84 -5.39 -45.41
CA ILE A 32 -26.83 -6.41 -44.36
C ILE A 32 -28.27 -6.62 -43.89
N ARG A 33 -28.75 -7.85 -44.04
CA ARG A 33 -30.07 -8.23 -43.54
C ARG A 33 -29.95 -8.62 -42.07
N ILE A 34 -30.66 -7.90 -41.20
CA ILE A 34 -30.71 -8.19 -39.76
C ILE A 34 -31.81 -9.21 -39.46
N ASN A 35 -32.97 -9.03 -40.09
CA ASN A 35 -34.10 -9.96 -40.06
C ASN A 35 -34.97 -9.75 -41.31
N ASP A 36 -36.13 -10.41 -41.37
CA ASP A 36 -37.00 -10.36 -42.56
C ASP A 36 -37.50 -8.93 -42.90
N SER A 37 -37.56 -8.04 -41.91
CA SER A 37 -38.12 -6.69 -42.02
C SER A 37 -37.06 -5.58 -42.05
N VAL A 38 -35.81 -5.86 -41.65
CA VAL A 38 -34.77 -4.84 -41.47
C VAL A 38 -33.54 -5.17 -42.31
N ILE A 39 -33.21 -4.26 -43.22
CA ILE A 39 -32.00 -4.28 -44.04
C ILE A 39 -31.24 -2.97 -43.80
N ILE A 40 -29.97 -3.07 -43.42
CA ILE A 40 -29.08 -1.91 -43.34
C ILE A 40 -28.52 -1.66 -44.74
N PRO A 41 -28.73 -0.46 -45.32
CA PRO A 41 -28.33 -0.19 -46.70
C PRO A 41 -26.81 -0.06 -46.85
N GLU A 42 -26.33 -0.22 -48.09
CA GLU A 42 -24.95 0.07 -48.46
C GLU A 42 -24.59 1.55 -48.20
N GLY A 43 -23.36 1.79 -47.77
CA GLY A 43 -22.83 3.11 -47.43
C GLY A 43 -23.19 3.62 -46.03
N GLN A 44 -24.12 2.97 -45.32
CA GLN A 44 -24.56 3.38 -43.99
C GLN A 44 -23.39 3.37 -42.99
N PRO A 45 -23.11 4.48 -42.29
CA PRO A 45 -22.14 4.51 -41.19
C PRO A 45 -22.59 3.68 -40.01
N VAL A 46 -21.68 2.85 -39.50
CA VAL A 46 -21.94 1.91 -38.42
C VAL A 46 -20.76 1.77 -37.47
N ILE A 47 -21.04 1.55 -36.19
CA ILE A 47 -20.09 1.00 -35.22
C ILE A 47 -20.20 -0.51 -35.30
N ILE A 48 -19.07 -1.19 -35.44
CA ILE A 48 -18.97 -2.64 -35.62
C ILE A 48 -18.26 -3.19 -34.39
N GLN A 49 -19.01 -3.81 -33.47
CA GLN A 49 -18.49 -4.37 -32.23
C GLN A 49 -18.53 -5.91 -32.27
N PRO A 50 -17.37 -6.60 -32.27
CA PRO A 50 -17.33 -8.05 -32.15
C PRO A 50 -17.82 -8.52 -30.76
N LEU A 51 -18.61 -9.59 -30.71
CA LEU A 51 -19.15 -10.14 -29.45
C LEU A 51 -18.48 -11.45 -29.00
N ASN A 52 -17.84 -12.18 -29.92
CA ASN A 52 -17.24 -13.49 -29.65
C ASN A 52 -15.95 -13.72 -30.45
N ALA A 53 -15.12 -12.68 -30.64
CA ALA A 53 -13.90 -12.76 -31.46
C ALA A 53 -12.83 -13.72 -30.90
N ASP A 54 -12.91 -14.09 -29.62
CA ASP A 54 -12.10 -15.13 -28.98
C ASP A 54 -12.59 -16.56 -29.27
N ARG A 55 -13.82 -16.74 -29.74
CA ARG A 55 -14.44 -18.06 -29.94
C ARG A 55 -14.41 -18.46 -31.41
N GLN A 56 -13.23 -18.85 -31.88
CA GLN A 56 -13.00 -19.21 -33.29
C GLN A 56 -13.90 -20.34 -33.83
N SER A 57 -14.44 -21.20 -32.96
CA SER A 57 -15.36 -22.28 -33.32
C SER A 57 -16.82 -21.85 -33.48
N GLU A 58 -17.19 -20.65 -33.04
CA GLU A 58 -18.54 -20.11 -33.18
C GLU A 58 -18.67 -19.23 -34.42
N THR A 59 -19.89 -19.10 -34.94
CA THR A 59 -20.19 -18.09 -35.97
C THR A 59 -19.85 -16.69 -35.42
N PRO A 60 -19.11 -15.84 -36.17
CA PRO A 60 -18.81 -14.49 -35.73
C PRO A 60 -20.09 -13.66 -35.57
N ARG A 61 -20.26 -13.09 -34.38
CA ARG A 61 -21.41 -12.26 -33.99
C ARG A 61 -20.97 -10.84 -33.68
N PHE A 62 -21.79 -9.89 -34.09
CA PHE A 62 -21.52 -8.48 -33.96
C PHE A 62 -22.70 -7.75 -33.34
N LYS A 63 -22.40 -6.70 -32.57
CA LYS A 63 -23.32 -5.60 -32.34
C LYS A 63 -23.04 -4.53 -33.38
N ILE A 64 -24.07 -4.10 -34.10
CA ILE A 64 -24.00 -3.08 -35.15
C ILE A 64 -24.84 -1.90 -34.72
N THR A 65 -24.21 -0.74 -34.51
CA THR A 65 -24.93 0.49 -34.17
C THR A 65 -24.85 1.49 -35.31
N LEU A 66 -26.01 1.93 -35.80
CA LEU A 66 -26.08 3.01 -36.78
C LEU A 66 -25.66 4.32 -36.13
N PHE A 67 -24.99 5.22 -36.86
CA PHE A 67 -24.71 6.56 -36.33
C PHE A 67 -24.71 7.61 -37.44
N GLU A 68 -24.85 8.87 -37.02
CA GLU A 68 -24.63 10.05 -37.85
C GLU A 68 -23.43 10.84 -37.34
N ARG A 69 -22.72 11.55 -38.23
CA ARG A 69 -21.60 12.41 -37.83
C ARG A 69 -22.16 13.73 -37.27
N ASP A 70 -21.69 14.15 -36.10
CA ASP A 70 -22.12 15.41 -35.50
C ASP A 70 -21.33 16.59 -36.09
N SER A 71 -21.77 17.03 -37.27
CA SER A 71 -21.14 18.14 -37.99
C SER A 71 -21.19 19.46 -37.21
N SER A 72 -22.12 19.60 -36.27
CA SER A 72 -22.30 20.82 -35.47
C SER A 72 -21.26 20.96 -34.35
N ALA A 73 -20.70 19.84 -33.89
CA ALA A 73 -19.63 19.79 -32.90
C ALA A 73 -18.23 19.98 -33.50
N ALA A 74 -18.07 19.80 -34.81
CA ALA A 74 -16.77 19.84 -35.47
C ALA A 74 -16.17 21.26 -35.50
N ALA A 75 -15.05 21.43 -34.80
CA ALA A 75 -14.26 22.65 -34.81
C ALA A 75 -12.91 22.42 -35.52
N SER A 76 -12.50 23.35 -36.38
CA SER A 76 -11.25 23.22 -37.17
C SER A 76 -9.99 23.22 -36.31
N ASN A 77 -10.05 23.82 -35.11
CA ASN A 77 -8.97 23.89 -34.14
C ASN A 77 -8.98 22.75 -33.10
N LEU A 78 -9.94 21.82 -33.18
CA LEU A 78 -10.06 20.63 -32.32
C LEU A 78 -10.15 19.38 -33.22
N PRO A 79 -9.01 18.79 -33.64
CA PRO A 79 -8.99 17.63 -34.52
C PRO A 79 -9.87 16.46 -34.05
N GLU A 80 -10.03 16.30 -32.74
CA GLU A 80 -10.83 15.27 -32.10
C GLU A 80 -12.34 15.46 -32.28
N SER A 81 -12.82 16.71 -32.31
CA SER A 81 -14.26 17.03 -32.42
C SER A 81 -14.85 16.61 -33.77
N GLN A 82 -14.00 16.47 -34.79
CA GLN A 82 -14.39 15.98 -36.13
C GLN A 82 -14.87 14.51 -36.11
N ARG A 83 -14.71 13.83 -34.99
CA ARG A 83 -15.08 12.42 -34.81
C ARG A 83 -16.30 12.22 -33.93
N ASP A 84 -16.95 13.30 -33.51
CA ASP A 84 -18.20 13.24 -32.78
C ASP A 84 -19.33 12.62 -33.61
N ILE A 85 -20.20 11.89 -32.91
CA ILE A 85 -21.30 11.14 -33.52
C ILE A 85 -22.59 11.32 -32.73
N ILE A 86 -23.71 11.09 -33.41
CA ILE A 86 -25.02 10.91 -32.82
C ILE A 86 -25.35 9.41 -32.98
N PRO A 87 -25.26 8.60 -31.92
CA PRO A 87 -25.61 7.18 -31.97
C PRO A 87 -27.10 7.00 -32.28
N GLY A 88 -27.39 6.07 -33.19
CA GLY A 88 -28.74 5.66 -33.58
C GLY A 88 -29.11 4.29 -33.02
N ILE A 89 -29.85 3.51 -33.81
CA ILE A 89 -30.34 2.18 -33.42
C ILE A 89 -29.19 1.17 -33.39
N SER A 90 -29.16 0.32 -32.36
CA SER A 90 -28.25 -0.81 -32.23
C SER A 90 -28.95 -2.14 -32.51
N TYR A 91 -28.25 -3.04 -33.19
CA TYR A 91 -28.67 -4.41 -33.46
C TYR A 91 -27.65 -5.38 -32.87
N ASP A 92 -28.08 -6.23 -31.94
CA ASP A 92 -27.23 -7.20 -31.25
C ASP A 92 -27.23 -8.58 -31.93
N GLN A 93 -26.15 -9.35 -31.73
CA GLN A 93 -26.02 -10.75 -32.16
C GLN A 93 -26.17 -10.96 -33.68
N VAL A 94 -25.77 -9.98 -34.49
CA VAL A 94 -25.81 -10.07 -35.96
C VAL A 94 -24.71 -11.00 -36.45
N GLU A 95 -25.08 -12.07 -37.16
CA GLU A 95 -24.13 -13.06 -37.68
C GLU A 95 -23.54 -12.61 -39.03
N ILE A 96 -22.21 -12.47 -39.09
CA ILE A 96 -21.51 -12.05 -40.31
C ILE A 96 -20.27 -12.91 -40.51
N LEU A 97 -20.35 -13.87 -41.44
CA LEU A 97 -19.27 -14.83 -41.73
C LEU A 97 -17.99 -14.17 -42.27
N HIS A 98 -18.13 -13.10 -43.03
CA HIS A 98 -17.01 -12.43 -43.71
C HIS A 98 -17.07 -10.91 -43.47
N PRO A 99 -16.66 -10.43 -42.27
CA PRO A 99 -16.78 -9.01 -41.91
C PRO A 99 -15.99 -8.11 -42.87
N GLN A 100 -14.80 -8.53 -43.30
CA GLN A 100 -13.97 -7.78 -44.27
C GLN A 100 -14.59 -7.65 -45.67
N LYS A 101 -15.56 -8.50 -46.02
CA LYS A 101 -16.34 -8.37 -47.25
C LYS A 101 -17.62 -7.55 -47.06
N SER A 102 -18.08 -7.41 -45.82
CA SER A 102 -19.37 -6.80 -45.48
C SER A 102 -19.22 -5.33 -45.05
N PHE A 103 -18.04 -4.95 -44.57
CA PHE A 103 -17.75 -3.62 -44.06
C PHE A 103 -16.53 -2.99 -44.73
N LEU A 104 -16.54 -1.66 -44.78
CA LEU A 104 -15.39 -0.80 -44.99
C LEU A 104 -15.02 -0.18 -43.64
N PHE A 105 -13.95 -0.64 -43.02
CA PHE A 105 -13.50 -0.15 -41.71
C PHE A 105 -12.78 1.21 -41.87
N GLU A 106 -13.19 2.21 -41.10
CA GLU A 106 -12.49 3.51 -41.02
C GLU A 106 -11.34 3.46 -39.99
N GLU A 107 -11.39 2.50 -39.07
CA GLU A 107 -10.44 2.29 -37.98
C GLU A 107 -10.46 0.84 -37.49
N HIS A 108 -9.39 0.42 -36.82
CA HIS A 108 -9.29 -0.91 -36.23
C HIS A 108 -8.31 -0.92 -35.05
N TYR A 109 -8.44 -1.93 -34.18
CA TYR A 109 -7.47 -2.17 -33.12
C TYR A 109 -6.29 -2.98 -33.65
N GLN A 110 -5.11 -2.37 -33.69
CA GLN A 110 -3.86 -3.01 -34.08
C GLN A 110 -3.18 -3.58 -32.83
N ARG A 111 -3.02 -4.91 -32.79
CA ARG A 111 -2.31 -5.58 -31.70
C ARG A 111 -0.85 -5.14 -31.65
N SER A 112 -0.33 -5.01 -30.44
CA SER A 112 1.08 -4.75 -30.18
C SER A 112 1.67 -5.84 -29.29
N ASN A 113 2.90 -6.24 -29.59
CA ASN A 113 3.70 -7.13 -28.72
C ASN A 113 4.62 -6.31 -27.80
N GLU A 114 4.52 -4.98 -27.82
CA GLU A 114 5.26 -4.13 -26.90
C GLU A 114 4.86 -4.42 -25.46
N ARG A 115 5.82 -4.24 -24.55
CA ARG A 115 5.54 -4.31 -23.13
C ARG A 115 4.53 -3.23 -22.76
N LEU A 116 3.59 -3.57 -21.88
CA LEU A 116 2.61 -2.62 -21.38
C LEU A 116 3.28 -1.36 -20.82
N PHE A 117 4.34 -1.57 -20.04
CA PHE A 117 5.21 -0.51 -19.51
C PHE A 117 6.59 -0.63 -20.18
N PRO A 118 7.06 0.40 -20.90
CA PRO A 118 8.27 0.32 -21.73
C PRO A 118 9.53 -0.10 -20.97
N ASN A 119 9.67 0.32 -19.72
CA ASN A 119 10.77 -0.09 -18.83
C ASN A 119 10.20 -0.72 -17.54
N PRO A 120 10.73 -1.88 -17.09
CA PRO A 120 10.33 -2.51 -15.83
C PRO A 120 10.55 -1.58 -14.62
N ASP A 121 11.65 -0.82 -14.67
CA ASP A 121 12.10 0.07 -13.60
C ASP A 121 11.61 1.52 -13.76
N SER A 122 11.04 1.91 -14.91
CA SER A 122 10.56 3.29 -15.12
C SER A 122 9.11 3.42 -14.71
N SER A 123 8.81 4.23 -13.69
CA SER A 123 7.45 4.59 -13.34
C SER A 123 6.70 5.21 -14.53
N PRO A 124 5.42 4.85 -14.78
CA PRO A 124 4.53 5.59 -15.67
C PRO A 124 4.70 7.09 -15.50
N SER A 125 4.75 7.84 -16.60
CA SER A 125 5.06 9.27 -16.56
C SER A 125 4.09 10.10 -17.39
N LEU A 126 3.95 11.37 -16.99
CA LEU A 126 3.09 12.34 -17.67
C LEU A 126 3.39 12.45 -19.17
N THR A 127 4.66 12.36 -19.55
CA THR A 127 5.18 12.47 -20.92
C THR A 127 4.74 11.35 -21.87
N GLU A 128 4.20 10.26 -21.33
CA GLU A 128 3.69 9.13 -22.11
C GLU A 128 2.26 9.38 -22.62
N ILE A 129 1.54 10.35 -22.04
CA ILE A 129 0.16 10.69 -22.37
C ILE A 129 0.12 11.91 -23.32
N ASN A 130 -0.15 11.66 -24.62
CA ASN A 130 -0.38 12.72 -25.62
C ASN A 130 -1.61 12.39 -26.48
N GLN A 131 -2.70 13.13 -26.25
CA GLN A 131 -3.91 13.05 -27.06
C GLN A 131 -3.64 13.54 -28.49
N SER A 132 -4.43 13.05 -29.45
CA SER A 132 -4.49 13.65 -30.78
C SER A 132 -5.92 13.67 -31.30
N ARG A 133 -6.39 12.58 -31.94
CA ARG A 133 -7.68 12.57 -32.65
C ARG A 133 -8.83 12.03 -31.79
N ILE A 134 -8.61 11.47 -30.61
CA ILE A 134 -9.71 10.93 -29.79
C ILE A 134 -10.19 12.00 -28.78
N PRO A 135 -11.50 12.28 -28.64
CA PRO A 135 -12.02 13.36 -27.77
C PRO A 135 -12.12 12.96 -26.29
N ASN A 136 -11.01 12.52 -25.71
CA ASN A 136 -10.96 11.97 -24.35
C ASN A 136 -10.06 12.77 -23.39
N CYS A 137 -9.89 14.07 -23.63
CA CYS A 137 -9.10 14.96 -22.78
C CYS A 137 -9.46 14.84 -21.28
N PHE A 138 -10.74 14.69 -20.95
CA PHE A 138 -11.22 14.52 -19.58
C PHE A 138 -10.68 13.24 -18.90
N LEU A 139 -10.57 12.14 -19.65
CA LEU A 139 -9.99 10.89 -19.17
C LEU A 139 -8.49 11.05 -18.96
N LEU A 140 -7.81 11.63 -19.96
CA LEU A 140 -6.36 11.80 -19.94
C LEU A 140 -5.91 12.79 -18.86
N ALA A 141 -6.66 13.86 -18.61
CA ALA A 141 -6.43 14.77 -17.49
C ALA A 141 -6.59 14.06 -16.13
N SER A 142 -7.61 13.20 -15.97
CA SER A 142 -7.75 12.38 -14.76
C SER A 142 -6.58 11.38 -14.60
N MET A 143 -6.11 10.75 -15.67
CA MET A 143 -4.94 9.86 -15.62
C MET A 143 -3.66 10.61 -15.24
N GLN A 144 -3.47 11.81 -15.77
CA GLN A 144 -2.35 12.68 -15.43
C GLN A 144 -2.45 13.18 -13.97
N ALA A 145 -3.66 13.48 -13.47
CA ALA A 145 -3.87 13.84 -12.07
C ALA A 145 -3.48 12.69 -11.13
N ILE A 146 -3.84 11.45 -11.49
CA ILE A 146 -3.37 10.25 -10.79
C ILE A 146 -1.84 10.22 -10.78
N LEU A 147 -1.17 10.37 -11.93
CA LEU A 147 0.30 10.36 -12.02
C LEU A 147 0.99 11.49 -11.25
N ASN A 148 0.33 12.64 -11.05
CA ASN A 148 0.87 13.73 -10.26
C ASN A 148 0.92 13.38 -8.76
N HIS A 149 0.13 12.40 -8.31
CA HIS A 149 0.20 11.89 -6.96
C HIS A 149 1.48 11.05 -6.76
N PRO A 150 2.19 11.16 -5.61
CA PRO A 150 3.43 10.41 -5.35
C PRO A 150 3.32 8.89 -5.59
N ASN A 151 2.18 8.31 -5.19
CA ASN A 151 1.87 6.87 -5.39
C ASN A 151 1.10 6.55 -6.67
N GLY A 152 0.83 7.53 -7.52
CA GLY A 152 0.00 7.40 -8.73
C GLY A 152 0.54 6.40 -9.76
N ALA A 153 1.84 6.41 -9.98
CA ALA A 153 2.50 5.49 -10.90
C ALA A 153 2.36 4.02 -10.45
N HIS A 154 2.46 3.76 -9.15
CA HIS A 154 2.24 2.43 -8.57
C HIS A 154 0.77 2.02 -8.69
N PHE A 155 -0.15 2.94 -8.41
CA PHE A 155 -1.58 2.71 -8.58
C PHE A 155 -1.93 2.32 -10.02
N ILE A 156 -1.48 3.09 -11.03
CA ILE A 156 -1.71 2.77 -12.45
C ILE A 156 -1.13 1.40 -12.83
N ARG A 157 0.05 1.04 -12.34
CA ARG A 157 0.60 -0.32 -12.54
C ARG A 157 -0.30 -1.39 -11.91
N GLY A 158 -0.78 -1.16 -10.70
CA GLY A 158 -1.70 -2.05 -9.98
C GLY A 158 -3.09 -2.19 -10.63
N MET A 159 -3.47 -1.27 -11.52
CA MET A 159 -4.70 -1.37 -12.30
C MET A 159 -4.65 -2.41 -13.42
N MET A 160 -3.47 -2.80 -13.91
CA MET A 160 -3.35 -3.56 -15.16
C MET A 160 -2.50 -4.81 -15.05
N LYS A 161 -2.95 -5.90 -15.68
CA LYS A 161 -2.24 -7.18 -15.77
C LYS A 161 -2.20 -7.66 -17.21
N GLN A 162 -1.01 -7.69 -17.80
CA GLN A 162 -0.77 -8.24 -19.14
C GLN A 162 -0.76 -9.78 -19.06
N HIS A 163 -1.32 -10.44 -20.07
CA HIS A 163 -1.39 -11.90 -20.21
C HIS A 163 -0.62 -12.37 -21.45
N ASP A 164 -0.21 -13.64 -21.43
CA ASP A 164 0.57 -14.25 -22.52
C ASP A 164 -0.19 -14.34 -23.86
N ASP A 165 -1.53 -14.26 -23.84
CA ASP A 165 -2.37 -14.32 -25.04
C ASP A 165 -2.51 -12.98 -25.79
N GLY A 166 -1.70 -11.97 -25.40
CA GLY A 166 -1.73 -10.62 -25.98
C GLY A 166 -2.95 -9.81 -25.56
N SER A 167 -3.51 -10.11 -24.39
CA SER A 167 -4.57 -9.33 -23.75
C SER A 167 -4.11 -8.74 -22.43
N THR A 168 -4.83 -7.74 -21.93
CA THR A 168 -4.60 -7.12 -20.63
C THR A 168 -5.92 -7.05 -19.88
N THR A 169 -5.93 -7.50 -18.62
CA THR A 169 -7.03 -7.22 -17.69
C THR A 169 -6.77 -5.89 -17.01
N VAL A 170 -7.77 -5.02 -16.99
CA VAL A 170 -7.73 -3.70 -16.36
C VAL A 170 -8.81 -3.61 -15.29
N ARG A 171 -8.43 -3.18 -14.09
CA ARG A 171 -9.35 -2.86 -13.00
C ARG A 171 -9.84 -1.42 -13.16
N LEU A 172 -11.14 -1.29 -13.35
CA LEU A 172 -11.87 -0.02 -13.31
C LEU A 172 -12.89 -0.09 -12.17
N PHE A 173 -13.63 1.00 -11.95
CA PHE A 173 -14.69 1.07 -10.96
C PHE A 173 -15.99 1.44 -11.63
N ASN A 174 -17.04 0.74 -11.24
CA ASN A 174 -18.39 1.10 -11.61
C ASN A 174 -18.74 2.44 -10.94
N PRO A 175 -19.08 3.49 -11.69
CA PRO A 175 -19.22 4.83 -11.11
C PRO A 175 -20.47 5.00 -10.24
N GLU A 176 -21.45 4.11 -10.35
CA GLU A 176 -22.67 4.12 -9.53
C GLU A 176 -22.43 3.36 -8.21
N THR A 177 -21.90 2.14 -8.31
CA THR A 177 -21.74 1.25 -7.15
C THR A 177 -20.38 1.36 -6.47
N LEU A 178 -19.41 2.04 -7.10
CA LEU A 178 -18.00 2.12 -6.70
C LEU A 178 -17.29 0.77 -6.56
N LYS A 179 -17.90 -0.32 -7.05
CA LYS A 179 -17.29 -1.65 -7.03
C LYS A 179 -16.26 -1.78 -8.15
N PRO A 180 -15.13 -2.47 -7.90
CA PRO A 180 -14.17 -2.76 -8.95
C PRO A 180 -14.78 -3.71 -10.00
N GLU A 181 -14.50 -3.42 -11.27
CA GLU A 181 -14.82 -4.26 -12.43
C GLU A 181 -13.54 -4.58 -13.20
N TYR A 182 -13.33 -5.85 -13.53
CA TYR A 182 -12.13 -6.33 -14.21
C TYR A 182 -12.43 -6.58 -15.69
N ILE A 183 -12.00 -5.65 -16.54
CA ILE A 183 -12.28 -5.64 -17.97
C ILE A 183 -11.07 -6.17 -18.73
N ARG A 184 -11.24 -7.26 -19.47
CA ARG A 184 -10.16 -7.85 -20.28
C ARG A 184 -10.27 -7.39 -21.73
N VAL A 185 -9.24 -6.71 -22.22
CA VAL A 185 -9.16 -6.17 -23.59
C VAL A 185 -7.90 -6.67 -24.29
N ASN A 186 -7.86 -6.62 -25.63
CA ASN A 186 -6.62 -6.91 -26.35
C ASN A 186 -5.58 -5.82 -26.06
N THR A 187 -4.31 -6.20 -25.93
CA THR A 187 -3.20 -5.24 -25.87
C THR A 187 -2.99 -4.66 -27.27
N ALA A 188 -3.67 -3.56 -27.54
CA ALA A 188 -3.78 -2.98 -28.88
C ALA A 188 -3.93 -1.46 -28.81
N MET A 189 -3.55 -0.80 -29.90
CA MET A 189 -3.79 0.63 -30.13
C MET A 189 -4.87 0.80 -31.20
N LEU A 190 -5.69 1.83 -31.08
CA LEU A 190 -6.69 2.17 -32.08
C LEU A 190 -6.02 2.99 -33.20
N VAL A 191 -6.07 2.47 -34.42
CA VAL A 191 -5.46 3.06 -35.62
C VAL A 191 -6.51 3.33 -36.68
N ASP A 192 -6.25 4.26 -37.60
CA ASP A 192 -7.11 4.48 -38.76
C ASP A 192 -6.95 3.39 -39.84
N GLU A 193 -7.70 3.53 -40.93
CA GLU A 193 -7.64 2.63 -42.10
C GLU A 193 -6.23 2.46 -42.70
N LYS A 194 -5.31 3.40 -42.46
CA LYS A 194 -3.92 3.36 -42.95
C LYS A 194 -2.95 2.77 -41.93
N GLY A 195 -3.45 2.40 -40.74
CA GLY A 195 -2.62 1.93 -39.64
C GLY A 195 -1.91 3.05 -38.87
N LEU A 196 -2.33 4.30 -39.02
CA LEU A 196 -1.78 5.40 -38.23
C LEU A 196 -2.50 5.49 -36.87
N PRO A 197 -1.76 5.58 -35.75
CA PRO A 197 -2.37 5.77 -34.42
C PRO A 197 -3.29 6.98 -34.38
N LEU A 198 -4.46 6.81 -33.76
CA LEU A 198 -5.40 7.91 -33.58
C LEU A 198 -4.97 8.87 -32.46
N ASN A 199 -4.28 8.36 -31.44
CA ASN A 199 -3.61 9.16 -30.41
C ASN A 199 -2.09 8.94 -30.47
N SER A 200 -1.33 9.91 -29.96
CA SER A 200 0.14 9.96 -30.04
C SER A 200 0.80 9.56 -28.72
N HIS A 201 0.18 8.66 -27.95
CA HIS A 201 0.75 8.16 -26.71
C HIS A 201 2.08 7.45 -26.97
N LYS A 202 3.00 7.53 -26.01
CA LYS A 202 4.35 6.93 -26.14
C LYS A 202 4.46 5.55 -25.47
N ALA A 203 3.40 5.09 -24.79
CA ALA A 203 3.40 3.83 -24.05
C ALA A 203 2.07 3.09 -24.20
N MET A 204 2.14 1.76 -24.27
CA MET A 204 0.98 0.88 -24.49
C MET A 204 -0.03 0.90 -23.34
N TRP A 205 0.41 1.13 -22.10
CA TRP A 205 -0.49 1.18 -20.95
C TRP A 205 -1.58 2.26 -21.10
N VAL A 206 -1.27 3.39 -21.75
CA VAL A 206 -2.24 4.46 -21.99
C VAL A 206 -3.33 3.99 -22.94
N HIS A 207 -2.94 3.40 -24.08
CA HIS A 207 -3.87 2.84 -25.07
C HIS A 207 -4.75 1.74 -24.49
N VAL A 208 -4.17 0.88 -23.65
CA VAL A 208 -4.90 -0.21 -23.00
C VAL A 208 -5.91 0.34 -22.00
N LEU A 209 -5.54 1.34 -21.20
CA LEU A 209 -6.44 1.95 -20.22
C LEU A 209 -7.59 2.70 -20.91
N GLU A 210 -7.32 3.43 -22.00
CA GLU A 210 -8.37 4.03 -22.85
C GLU A 210 -9.31 2.95 -23.40
N THR A 211 -8.76 1.85 -23.92
CA THR A 211 -9.55 0.75 -24.50
C THR A 211 -10.41 0.06 -23.46
N ALA A 212 -9.90 -0.14 -22.24
CA ALA A 212 -10.67 -0.69 -21.13
C ALA A 212 -11.77 0.27 -20.67
N TYR A 213 -11.49 1.57 -20.61
CA TYR A 213 -12.50 2.59 -20.29
C TYR A 213 -13.63 2.58 -21.33
N VAL A 214 -13.28 2.46 -22.61
CA VAL A 214 -14.26 2.31 -23.69
C VAL A 214 -15.04 0.99 -23.55
N ALA A 215 -14.35 -0.11 -23.25
CA ALA A 215 -14.95 -1.43 -23.10
C ALA A 215 -16.02 -1.47 -22.01
N LEU A 216 -15.83 -0.70 -20.92
CA LEU A 216 -16.81 -0.54 -19.85
C LEU A 216 -18.17 -0.06 -20.37
N GLY A 217 -18.20 0.73 -21.46
CA GLY A 217 -19.45 1.13 -22.13
C GLY A 217 -20.34 2.02 -21.26
N LYS A 218 -19.77 2.83 -20.37
CA LYS A 218 -20.52 3.71 -19.47
C LYS A 218 -20.20 5.18 -19.69
N ARG A 219 -21.26 6.00 -19.70
CA ARG A 219 -21.20 7.45 -19.61
C ARG A 219 -22.08 7.91 -18.43
N MET A 220 -22.02 9.18 -18.05
CA MET A 220 -22.77 9.75 -16.91
C MET A 220 -24.20 9.19 -16.80
N ASN A 221 -24.43 8.31 -15.81
CA ASN A 221 -25.70 7.63 -15.51
C ASN A 221 -26.37 6.94 -16.72
N LYS A 222 -25.60 6.46 -17.71
CA LYS A 222 -26.14 5.81 -18.91
C LYS A 222 -25.16 4.81 -19.51
N ASP A 223 -25.66 3.63 -19.83
CA ASP A 223 -24.94 2.66 -20.66
C ASP A 223 -24.93 3.13 -22.13
N VAL A 224 -23.76 3.03 -22.76
CA VAL A 224 -23.52 3.35 -24.16
C VAL A 224 -22.81 2.18 -24.83
N ASP A 225 -22.78 2.14 -26.15
CA ASP A 225 -22.02 1.10 -26.83
C ASP A 225 -20.54 1.20 -26.49
N SER A 226 -19.92 0.04 -26.25
CA SER A 226 -18.50 -0.07 -25.97
C SER A 226 -17.66 0.26 -27.20
N SER A 227 -17.59 1.52 -27.58
CA SER A 227 -16.77 2.04 -28.69
C SER A 227 -16.26 3.44 -28.37
N ALA A 228 -15.07 3.79 -28.84
CA ALA A 228 -14.45 5.08 -28.55
C ALA A 228 -15.35 6.24 -29.01
N SER A 229 -16.03 6.07 -30.15
CA SER A 229 -16.95 7.06 -30.70
C SER A 229 -18.20 7.24 -29.85
N SER A 230 -18.77 6.20 -29.25
CA SER A 230 -19.94 6.35 -28.37
C SER A 230 -19.56 6.89 -26.99
N VAL A 231 -18.46 6.40 -26.42
CA VAL A 231 -18.05 6.73 -25.05
C VAL A 231 -17.51 8.16 -24.95
N PHE A 232 -16.72 8.61 -25.94
CA PHE A 232 -16.05 9.91 -25.89
C PHE A 232 -16.76 11.02 -26.65
N SER A 233 -17.84 10.73 -27.40
CA SER A 233 -18.46 11.78 -28.21
C SER A 233 -19.10 12.89 -27.37
N LYS A 234 -18.91 14.15 -27.76
CA LYS A 234 -19.26 15.37 -27.03
C LYS A 234 -18.47 15.56 -25.73
N GLY A 235 -17.37 14.85 -25.58
CA GLY A 235 -16.52 14.88 -24.38
C GLY A 235 -17.13 14.19 -23.15
N GLY A 236 -16.57 14.48 -21.98
CA GLY A 236 -16.95 13.86 -20.71
C GLY A 236 -16.57 14.73 -19.51
N GLN A 237 -16.84 14.24 -18.29
CA GLN A 237 -16.51 14.94 -17.05
C GLN A 237 -15.31 14.28 -16.35
N MET A 238 -14.35 15.10 -15.91
CA MET A 238 -13.17 14.65 -15.17
C MET A 238 -13.56 13.94 -13.87
N SER A 239 -14.56 14.42 -13.14
CA SER A 239 -15.05 13.79 -11.91
C SER A 239 -15.50 12.33 -12.15
N TRP A 240 -16.16 12.07 -13.27
CA TRP A 240 -16.60 10.75 -13.66
C TRP A 240 -15.44 9.85 -14.09
N ALA A 241 -14.51 10.36 -14.89
CA ALA A 241 -13.29 9.63 -15.25
C ALA A 241 -12.45 9.28 -14.01
N THR A 242 -12.26 10.24 -13.10
CA THR A 242 -11.59 10.01 -11.81
C THR A 242 -12.32 8.92 -11.01
N THR A 243 -13.64 8.97 -10.92
CA THR A 243 -14.44 7.95 -10.21
C THR A 243 -14.25 6.57 -10.85
N ILE A 244 -14.30 6.45 -12.18
CA ILE A 244 -14.11 5.17 -12.88
C ILE A 244 -12.69 4.64 -12.71
N LEU A 245 -11.67 5.50 -12.74
CA LEU A 245 -10.29 5.07 -12.63
C LEU A 245 -9.90 4.71 -11.19
N THR A 246 -10.50 5.36 -10.20
CA THR A 246 -10.00 5.30 -8.81
C THR A 246 -11.01 4.86 -7.76
N GLY A 247 -12.31 4.87 -8.08
CA GLY A 247 -13.38 4.73 -7.09
C GLY A 247 -13.63 6.00 -6.25
N LEU A 248 -12.85 7.07 -6.46
CA LEU A 248 -12.97 8.33 -5.70
C LEU A 248 -13.96 9.28 -6.37
N LYS A 249 -14.99 9.68 -5.61
CA LYS A 249 -15.94 10.71 -6.03
C LYS A 249 -15.33 12.11 -5.93
N GLU A 250 -15.94 13.06 -6.66
CA GLU A 250 -15.70 14.49 -6.48
C GLU A 250 -16.13 14.89 -5.07
N GLU A 251 -15.20 15.47 -4.31
CA GLU A 251 -15.46 16.02 -2.98
C GLU A 251 -15.88 17.48 -3.09
N ARG A 252 -15.20 18.24 -3.96
CA ARG A 252 -15.45 19.67 -4.12
C ARG A 252 -15.33 20.07 -5.58
N ARG A 253 -16.33 20.83 -6.05
CA ARG A 253 -16.28 21.56 -7.33
C ARG A 253 -16.14 23.05 -7.06
N LEU A 254 -15.08 23.65 -7.57
CA LEU A 254 -14.86 25.09 -7.49
C LEU A 254 -15.32 25.71 -8.81
N ASN A 255 -16.42 26.48 -8.81
CA ASN A 255 -16.91 27.15 -10.02
C ASN A 255 -16.22 28.49 -10.20
N MET A 256 -15.53 28.67 -11.33
CA MET A 256 -14.88 29.91 -11.74
C MET A 256 -15.95 30.84 -12.35
N THR A 257 -16.88 31.31 -11.53
CA THR A 257 -17.75 32.42 -11.91
C THR A 257 -17.01 33.71 -11.58
N GLN A 258 -16.93 34.62 -12.55
CA GLN A 258 -16.65 36.02 -12.24
C GLN A 258 -17.65 36.46 -11.17
N GLY A 259 -17.19 37.14 -10.12
CA GLY A 259 -18.03 37.51 -8.98
C GLY A 259 -19.32 38.15 -9.48
N GLU A 260 -20.46 37.73 -8.94
CA GLU A 260 -21.73 38.29 -9.36
C GLU A 260 -21.72 39.79 -9.07
N GLN A 261 -21.81 40.60 -10.12
CA GLN A 261 -21.96 42.04 -10.02
C GLN A 261 -23.39 42.30 -9.53
N PHE A 262 -23.61 42.31 -8.21
CA PHE A 262 -24.97 42.41 -7.64
C PHE A 262 -25.72 43.69 -8.02
N TRP A 263 -25.01 44.72 -8.48
CA TRP A 263 -25.56 45.97 -9.00
C TRP A 263 -25.94 45.89 -10.48
N LEU A 264 -25.46 44.90 -11.25
CA LEU A 264 -25.80 44.78 -12.66
C LEU A 264 -27.21 44.20 -12.81
N ILE A 265 -28.09 44.93 -13.49
CA ILE A 265 -29.46 44.51 -13.75
C ILE A 265 -29.46 43.43 -14.84
N LYS A 266 -29.74 42.18 -14.47
CA LYS A 266 -29.78 41.07 -15.43
C LYS A 266 -31.04 41.15 -16.29
N ASP A 267 -30.96 40.70 -17.56
CA ASP A 267 -32.11 40.66 -18.46
C ASP A 267 -33.29 39.85 -17.89
N SER A 268 -32.99 38.78 -17.13
CA SER A 268 -33.97 37.93 -16.45
C SER A 268 -34.69 38.66 -15.31
N GLU A 269 -33.97 39.46 -14.52
CA GLU A 269 -34.54 40.29 -13.46
C GLU A 269 -35.40 41.39 -14.06
N ARG A 270 -34.90 42.05 -15.12
CA ARG A 270 -35.64 43.06 -15.87
C ARG A 270 -36.96 42.53 -16.40
N GLY A 271 -36.96 41.38 -17.07
CA GLY A 271 -38.17 40.77 -17.63
C GLY A 271 -39.21 40.37 -16.58
N GLN A 272 -38.80 40.15 -15.32
CA GLN A 272 -39.71 39.85 -14.21
C GLN A 272 -40.19 41.12 -13.48
N ILE A 273 -39.34 42.15 -13.39
CA ILE A 273 -39.60 43.36 -12.60
C ILE A 273 -40.32 44.44 -13.41
N GLU A 274 -39.94 44.65 -14.67
CA GLU A 274 -40.47 45.71 -15.55
C GLU A 274 -42.01 45.65 -15.70
N PRO A 275 -42.65 44.48 -15.95
CA PRO A 275 -44.11 44.39 -16.06
C PRO A 275 -44.85 44.72 -14.76
N LEU A 276 -44.18 44.57 -13.62
CA LEU A 276 -44.77 44.81 -12.30
C LEU A 276 -44.69 46.28 -11.89
N LEU A 277 -43.78 47.07 -12.48
CA LEU A 277 -43.62 48.50 -12.17
C LEU A 277 -44.82 49.33 -12.63
N ASP A 278 -45.43 48.98 -13.76
CA ASP A 278 -46.59 49.67 -14.35
C ASP A 278 -47.93 49.45 -13.61
N LEU A 279 -47.96 48.51 -12.65
CA LEU A 279 -49.16 48.24 -11.86
C LEU A 279 -49.36 49.30 -10.75
N PRO A 280 -50.58 49.87 -10.58
CA PRO A 280 -50.86 50.81 -9.50
C PRO A 280 -50.58 50.18 -8.14
N LEU A 281 -49.81 50.85 -7.29
CA LEU A 281 -49.41 50.40 -5.95
C LEU A 281 -50.60 50.00 -5.07
N GLU A 282 -51.74 50.67 -5.25
CA GLU A 282 -52.99 50.45 -4.51
C GLU A 282 -53.64 49.07 -4.80
N SER A 283 -53.29 48.44 -5.93
CA SER A 283 -53.88 47.17 -6.38
C SER A 283 -53.08 45.92 -6.00
N PHE A 284 -51.87 46.05 -5.44
CA PHE A 284 -51.02 44.88 -5.19
C PHE A 284 -50.09 45.02 -3.95
N PRO A 285 -50.61 44.80 -2.73
CA PRO A 285 -49.86 44.96 -1.47
C PRO A 285 -48.66 44.02 -1.29
N GLN A 286 -48.53 42.98 -2.13
CA GLN A 286 -47.43 42.00 -2.07
C GLN A 286 -46.29 42.32 -3.05
N LYS A 287 -46.36 43.42 -3.81
CA LYS A 287 -45.38 43.82 -4.83
C LYS A 287 -43.94 43.81 -4.30
N ASP A 288 -43.71 44.44 -3.14
CA ASP A 288 -42.39 44.51 -2.52
C ASP A 288 -41.89 43.15 -2.02
N LYS A 289 -42.80 42.26 -1.59
CA LYS A 289 -42.44 40.91 -1.16
C LYS A 289 -41.96 40.06 -2.34
N ILE A 290 -42.61 40.20 -3.50
CA ILE A 290 -42.20 39.53 -4.74
C ILE A 290 -40.86 40.09 -5.22
N PHE A 291 -40.69 41.41 -5.25
CA PHE A 291 -39.42 42.02 -5.66
C PHE A 291 -38.26 41.64 -4.75
N LYS A 292 -38.45 41.68 -3.42
CA LYS A 292 -37.42 41.20 -2.47
C LYS A 292 -37.08 39.72 -2.65
N GLY A 293 -38.06 38.89 -3.05
CA GLY A 293 -37.81 37.49 -3.39
C GLY A 293 -37.01 37.31 -4.68
N VAL A 294 -37.30 38.11 -5.71
CA VAL A 294 -36.54 38.10 -6.99
C VAL A 294 -35.11 38.62 -6.78
N LEU A 295 -34.92 39.57 -5.88
CA LEU A 295 -33.64 40.26 -5.62
C LEU A 295 -32.89 39.75 -4.38
N GLU A 296 -33.30 38.63 -3.80
CA GLU A 296 -32.83 38.20 -2.46
C GLU A 296 -31.30 38.14 -2.35
N LEU A 297 -30.62 37.62 -3.37
CA LEU A 297 -29.17 37.51 -3.40
C LEU A 297 -28.49 38.87 -3.51
N GLN A 298 -28.97 39.76 -4.39
CA GLN A 298 -28.46 41.11 -4.56
C GLN A 298 -28.60 41.92 -3.27
N LEU A 299 -29.76 41.82 -2.62
CA LEU A 299 -30.02 42.55 -1.38
C LEU A 299 -29.13 42.09 -0.24
N LYS A 300 -28.81 40.79 -0.14
CA LYS A 300 -27.86 40.26 0.86
C LYS A 300 -26.46 40.84 0.67
N GLU A 301 -25.98 40.96 -0.57
CA GLU A 301 -24.67 41.56 -0.88
C GLU A 301 -24.66 43.07 -0.59
N ILE A 302 -25.74 43.79 -0.93
CA ILE A 302 -25.88 45.22 -0.61
C ILE A 302 -25.88 45.45 0.91
N VAL A 303 -26.58 44.60 1.67
CA VAL A 303 -26.57 44.64 3.14
C VAL A 303 -25.14 44.43 3.68
N ALA A 304 -24.40 43.46 3.13
CA ALA A 304 -23.01 43.21 3.51
C ALA A 304 -22.08 44.38 3.16
N MET A 305 -22.35 45.07 2.04
CA MET A 305 -21.63 46.27 1.61
C MET A 305 -21.83 47.45 2.55
N GLN A 306 -23.07 47.74 2.95
CA GLN A 306 -23.41 48.97 3.66
C GLN A 306 -23.03 48.96 5.15
N ALA A 307 -22.56 47.83 5.68
CA ALA A 307 -22.17 47.67 7.09
C ALA A 307 -23.20 48.27 8.07
N PHE A 308 -24.48 48.01 7.80
CA PHE A 308 -25.61 48.68 8.44
C PHE A 308 -25.66 48.40 9.96
N ALA A 309 -25.81 49.45 10.77
CA ALA A 309 -25.77 49.37 12.24
C ALA A 309 -27.13 49.09 12.91
N GLY A 310 -28.18 48.85 12.13
CA GLY A 310 -29.53 48.52 12.64
C GLY A 310 -29.88 47.04 12.52
N THR A 311 -31.16 46.71 12.62
CA THR A 311 -31.63 45.32 12.54
C THR A 311 -31.48 44.76 11.13
N PRO A 312 -31.39 43.42 10.96
CA PRO A 312 -31.32 42.79 9.64
C PRO A 312 -32.49 43.17 8.72
N GLU A 313 -33.68 43.41 9.28
CA GLU A 313 -34.88 43.81 8.53
C GLU A 313 -34.77 45.24 8.02
N GLU A 314 -34.29 46.17 8.85
CA GLU A 314 -34.03 47.56 8.44
C GLU A 314 -32.91 47.66 7.39
N ALA A 315 -31.86 46.83 7.53
CA ALA A 315 -30.79 46.75 6.55
C ALA A 315 -31.30 46.28 5.18
N LEU A 316 -32.12 45.22 5.18
CA LEU A 316 -32.72 44.67 3.96
C LEU A 316 -33.70 45.66 3.31
N GLU A 317 -34.48 46.38 4.11
CA GLU A 317 -35.38 47.43 3.62
C GLU A 317 -34.61 48.56 2.95
N LYS A 318 -33.54 49.04 3.58
CA LYS A 318 -32.69 50.10 3.01
C LYS A 318 -32.01 49.66 1.72
N ALA A 319 -31.44 48.45 1.70
CA ALA A 319 -30.83 47.86 0.51
C ALA A 319 -31.82 47.75 -0.65
N TYR A 320 -33.07 47.38 -0.34
CA TYR A 320 -34.14 47.30 -1.31
C TYR A 320 -34.51 48.66 -1.89
N GLN A 321 -34.65 49.69 -1.05
CA GLN A 321 -34.95 51.06 -1.49
C GLN A 321 -33.84 51.62 -2.39
N ASP A 322 -32.57 51.46 -2.00
CA ASP A 322 -31.43 51.94 -2.78
C ASP A 322 -31.33 51.23 -4.14
N TYR A 323 -31.50 49.91 -4.16
CA TYR A 323 -31.48 49.14 -5.41
C TYR A 323 -32.66 49.48 -6.32
N MET A 324 -33.87 49.66 -5.78
CA MET A 324 -35.03 50.04 -6.58
C MET A 324 -34.92 51.45 -7.15
N ALA A 325 -34.30 52.38 -6.43
CA ALA A 325 -33.98 53.71 -6.95
C ALA A 325 -33.00 53.62 -8.14
N TYR A 326 -31.97 52.78 -8.03
CA TYR A 326 -31.05 52.49 -9.13
C TYR A 326 -31.77 51.84 -10.33
N PHE A 327 -32.61 50.84 -10.07
CA PHE A 327 -33.35 50.12 -11.10
C PHE A 327 -34.31 51.05 -11.88
N GLN A 328 -35.02 51.93 -11.17
CA GLN A 328 -35.90 52.89 -11.80
C GLN A 328 -35.13 53.94 -12.62
N PHE A 329 -34.01 54.44 -12.11
CA PHE A 329 -33.11 55.30 -12.86
C PHE A 329 -32.59 54.63 -14.14
N TYR A 330 -32.18 53.36 -14.04
CA TYR A 330 -31.70 52.57 -15.17
C TYR A 330 -32.76 52.44 -16.27
N LEU A 331 -34.02 52.16 -15.91
CA LEU A 331 -35.10 52.04 -16.88
C LEU A 331 -35.40 53.37 -17.59
N GLU A 332 -35.42 54.48 -16.84
CA GLU A 332 -35.67 55.82 -17.39
C GLU A 332 -34.54 56.27 -18.35
N ASN A 333 -33.30 55.79 -18.12
CA ASN A 333 -32.10 56.21 -18.86
C ASN A 333 -31.44 55.04 -19.61
N ARG A 334 -32.24 54.06 -20.01
CA ARG A 334 -31.77 52.76 -20.50
C ARG A 334 -30.72 52.83 -21.59
N VAL A 335 -30.95 53.63 -22.63
CA VAL A 335 -30.03 53.72 -23.78
C VAL A 335 -28.66 54.24 -23.36
N ALA A 336 -28.62 55.26 -22.50
CA ALA A 336 -27.38 55.83 -21.99
C ALA A 336 -26.66 54.84 -21.05
N CYS A 337 -27.40 54.22 -20.11
CA CYS A 337 -26.84 53.22 -19.20
C CYS A 337 -26.29 52.00 -19.95
N GLU A 338 -27.03 51.44 -20.91
CA GLU A 338 -26.56 50.31 -21.71
C GLU A 338 -25.32 50.67 -22.55
N THR A 339 -25.23 51.91 -23.04
CA THR A 339 -24.05 52.38 -23.77
C THR A 339 -22.82 52.43 -22.86
N ILE A 340 -22.96 52.95 -21.63
CA ILE A 340 -21.90 52.98 -20.63
C ILE A 340 -21.48 51.56 -20.23
N LEU A 341 -22.44 50.68 -19.94
CA LEU A 341 -22.18 49.32 -19.46
C LEU A 341 -21.51 48.43 -20.54
N ARG A 342 -21.83 48.68 -21.81
CA ARG A 342 -21.19 48.01 -22.97
C ARG A 342 -19.86 48.64 -23.39
N GLY A 343 -19.52 49.81 -22.85
CA GLY A 343 -18.26 50.48 -23.11
C GLY A 343 -17.04 49.72 -22.58
N GLU A 344 -15.87 50.10 -23.09
CA GLU A 344 -14.57 49.65 -22.56
C GLU A 344 -14.28 50.35 -21.23
N GLY A 345 -13.60 49.66 -20.31
CA GLY A 345 -13.26 50.17 -18.98
C GLY A 345 -13.56 49.17 -17.87
N SER A 346 -13.00 49.41 -16.68
CA SER A 346 -13.26 48.59 -15.50
C SER A 346 -14.70 48.76 -15.00
N ILE A 347 -15.17 47.84 -14.14
CA ILE A 347 -16.44 48.02 -13.39
C ILE A 347 -16.50 49.40 -12.72
N GLY A 348 -15.39 49.82 -12.09
CA GLY A 348 -15.31 51.10 -11.41
C GLY A 348 -15.54 52.27 -12.36
N ASP A 349 -14.92 52.25 -13.54
CA ASP A 349 -15.08 53.29 -14.56
C ASP A 349 -16.52 53.36 -15.08
N LYS A 350 -17.14 52.20 -15.31
CA LYS A 350 -18.54 52.10 -15.75
C LYS A 350 -19.49 52.68 -14.71
N LEU A 351 -19.29 52.36 -13.44
CA LEU A 351 -20.08 52.90 -12.34
C LEU A 351 -19.86 54.41 -12.17
N LEU A 352 -18.62 54.90 -12.33
CA LEU A 352 -18.31 56.33 -12.28
C LEU A 352 -19.02 57.10 -13.40
N HIS A 353 -19.02 56.58 -14.63
CA HIS A 353 -19.77 57.20 -15.72
C HIS A 353 -21.29 57.24 -15.47
N ILE A 354 -21.84 56.26 -14.75
CA ILE A 354 -23.25 56.30 -14.32
C ILE A 354 -23.45 57.38 -13.24
N VAL A 355 -22.52 57.53 -12.29
CA VAL A 355 -22.54 58.61 -11.29
C VAL A 355 -22.47 60.00 -11.94
N ASP A 356 -21.62 60.16 -12.96
CA ASP A 356 -21.54 61.39 -13.74
C ASP A 356 -22.86 61.69 -14.46
N LEU A 357 -23.47 60.67 -15.08
CA LEU A 357 -24.79 60.79 -15.71
C LEU A 357 -25.88 61.25 -14.72
N ILE A 358 -25.83 60.78 -13.47
CA ILE A 358 -26.79 61.20 -12.43
C ILE A 358 -26.54 62.66 -12.03
N SER A 359 -25.28 63.05 -11.88
CA SER A 359 -24.86 64.41 -11.51
C SER A 359 -25.23 65.44 -12.58
N ASP A 360 -25.21 65.05 -13.85
CA ASP A 360 -25.53 65.88 -15.02
C ASP A 360 -27.03 66.04 -15.32
N GLY A 361 -27.90 65.91 -14.32
CA GLY A 361 -29.32 66.31 -14.47
C GLY A 361 -30.36 65.55 -13.66
N PHE A 362 -29.97 64.56 -12.86
CA PHE A 362 -30.91 63.70 -12.13
C PHE A 362 -30.73 63.70 -10.61
N GLU A 363 -29.75 64.43 -10.09
CA GLU A 363 -29.43 64.53 -8.66
C GLU A 363 -30.63 65.02 -7.81
N THR A 364 -31.48 65.89 -8.36
CA THR A 364 -32.70 66.35 -7.66
C THR A 364 -33.80 65.29 -7.56
N LYS A 365 -33.83 64.33 -8.49
CA LYS A 365 -34.83 63.24 -8.54
C LYS A 365 -34.36 61.99 -7.79
N TYR A 366 -33.06 61.73 -7.76
CA TYR A 366 -32.44 60.57 -7.11
C TYR A 366 -31.26 60.98 -6.21
N PRO A 367 -31.51 61.68 -5.09
CA PRO A 367 -30.46 62.34 -4.29
C PRO A 367 -29.45 61.37 -3.66
N ASP A 368 -29.88 60.17 -3.29
CA ASP A 368 -29.02 59.18 -2.62
C ASP A 368 -28.37 58.18 -3.59
N LEU A 369 -28.74 58.22 -4.88
CA LEU A 369 -28.32 57.20 -5.85
C LEU A 369 -26.84 57.32 -6.20
N GLY A 370 -26.32 58.54 -6.37
CA GLY A 370 -24.89 58.77 -6.58
C GLY A 370 -24.06 58.21 -5.42
N LYS A 371 -24.53 58.40 -4.18
CA LYS A 371 -23.89 57.86 -2.98
C LYS A 371 -23.92 56.33 -2.96
N PHE A 372 -25.06 55.70 -3.26
CA PHE A 372 -25.18 54.25 -3.36
C PHE A 372 -24.22 53.64 -4.39
N LEU A 373 -24.09 54.26 -5.57
CA LEU A 373 -23.16 53.81 -6.60
C LEU A 373 -21.69 54.02 -6.20
N VAL A 374 -21.37 55.11 -5.50
CA VAL A 374 -20.04 55.32 -4.91
C VAL A 374 -19.73 54.29 -3.82
N GLU A 375 -20.71 53.91 -3.00
CA GLU A 375 -20.58 52.80 -2.05
C GLU A 375 -20.32 51.47 -2.77
N CYS A 376 -21.00 51.21 -3.90
CA CYS A 376 -20.71 50.07 -4.77
C CYS A 376 -19.27 50.12 -5.30
N ILE A 377 -18.82 51.26 -5.86
CA ILE A 377 -17.45 51.46 -6.35
C ILE A 377 -16.44 51.15 -5.23
N ASN A 378 -16.64 51.71 -4.05
CA ASN A 378 -15.78 51.50 -2.89
C ASN A 378 -15.78 50.04 -2.44
N PHE A 379 -16.92 49.36 -2.45
CA PHE A 379 -17.01 47.96 -2.06
C PHE A 379 -16.12 47.04 -2.90
N TYR A 380 -16.06 47.30 -4.21
CA TYR A 380 -15.25 46.54 -5.16
C TYR A 380 -13.79 46.95 -5.17
N ASN A 381 -13.50 48.25 -5.00
CA ASN A 381 -12.15 48.81 -5.14
C ASN A 381 -11.36 48.91 -3.83
N VAL A 382 -12.01 48.87 -2.67
CA VAL A 382 -11.33 48.92 -1.36
C VAL A 382 -10.86 47.51 -0.98
N PRO A 383 -9.56 47.31 -0.70
CA PRO A 383 -9.06 46.03 -0.23
C PRO A 383 -9.70 45.60 1.08
N VAL A 384 -10.10 44.33 1.18
CA VAL A 384 -10.67 43.73 2.40
C VAL A 384 -9.60 43.25 3.38
N ALA A 385 -8.43 42.95 2.84
CA ALA A 385 -7.23 42.54 3.54
C ALA A 385 -6.05 42.90 2.66
N ASP A 386 -4.83 42.74 3.17
CA ASP A 386 -3.63 42.92 2.36
C ASP A 386 -3.73 42.09 1.07
N LYS A 387 -3.53 42.75 -0.09
CA LYS A 387 -3.58 42.16 -1.42
C LYS A 387 -4.89 41.44 -1.81
N THR A 388 -6.00 41.69 -1.10
CA THR A 388 -7.30 41.05 -1.38
C THR A 388 -8.38 42.08 -1.65
N VAL A 389 -9.12 41.93 -2.76
CA VAL A 389 -10.21 42.85 -3.18
C VAL A 389 -11.53 42.10 -3.38
N ARG A 390 -12.62 42.82 -3.70
CA ARG A 390 -13.91 42.21 -4.08
C ARG A 390 -14.25 42.37 -5.56
N GLY A 391 -13.65 43.35 -6.24
CA GLY A 391 -13.87 43.65 -7.66
C GLY A 391 -13.03 42.83 -8.62
N GLU A 392 -13.17 43.15 -9.90
CA GLU A 392 -12.31 42.60 -10.95
C GLU A 392 -10.85 42.98 -10.71
N VAL A 393 -9.96 42.01 -10.91
CA VAL A 393 -8.52 42.19 -10.82
C VAL A 393 -7.90 41.94 -12.18
N SER A 394 -7.00 42.82 -12.60
CA SER A 394 -6.16 42.56 -13.75
C SER A 394 -5.19 41.42 -13.42
N ALA A 395 -4.96 40.56 -14.41
CA ALA A 395 -3.90 39.57 -14.32
C ALA A 395 -2.56 40.26 -14.03
N PHE A 396 -1.69 39.59 -13.26
CA PHE A 396 -0.38 40.09 -12.84
C PHE A 396 -0.38 41.33 -11.93
N SER A 397 -1.53 41.76 -11.40
CA SER A 397 -1.60 42.88 -10.44
C SER A 397 -1.06 42.55 -9.04
N GLY A 398 -0.96 41.26 -8.71
CA GLY A 398 -0.70 40.76 -7.36
C GLY A 398 -1.85 40.98 -6.38
N PHE A 399 -3.02 41.40 -6.87
CA PHE A 399 -4.27 41.47 -6.12
C PHE A 399 -5.22 40.36 -6.57
N TYR A 400 -5.95 39.80 -5.62
CA TYR A 400 -6.87 38.70 -5.86
C TYR A 400 -8.19 38.91 -5.15
N THR A 401 -9.27 38.38 -5.71
CA THR A 401 -10.56 38.37 -5.02
C THR A 401 -10.55 37.41 -3.84
N VAL A 402 -11.46 37.62 -2.88
CA VAL A 402 -11.67 36.68 -1.76
C VAL A 402 -11.85 35.25 -2.29
N LYS A 403 -12.72 35.09 -3.31
CA LYS A 403 -13.03 33.79 -3.91
C LYS A 403 -11.83 33.18 -4.66
N GLN A 404 -11.02 33.99 -5.33
CA GLN A 404 -9.76 33.54 -5.95
C GLN A 404 -8.79 33.01 -4.89
N ASN A 405 -8.64 33.72 -3.77
CA ASN A 405 -7.79 33.31 -2.65
C ASN A 405 -8.27 31.99 -2.03
N GLU A 406 -9.57 31.87 -1.79
CA GLU A 406 -10.17 30.65 -1.26
C GLU A 406 -9.96 29.45 -2.20
N HIS A 407 -10.16 29.64 -3.51
CA HIS A 407 -9.94 28.59 -4.50
C HIS A 407 -8.46 28.21 -4.62
N PHE A 408 -7.56 29.19 -4.60
CA PHE A 408 -6.12 28.95 -4.61
C PHE A 408 -5.68 28.11 -3.41
N ASN A 409 -6.11 28.51 -2.21
CA ASN A 409 -5.83 27.76 -0.99
C ASN A 409 -6.46 26.36 -1.04
N ALA A 410 -7.71 26.23 -1.50
CA ALA A 410 -8.36 24.94 -1.63
C ALA A 410 -7.61 23.98 -2.59
N MET A 411 -7.10 24.48 -3.72
CA MET A 411 -6.28 23.68 -4.64
C MET A 411 -4.95 23.28 -4.00
N ARG A 412 -4.28 24.22 -3.30
CA ARG A 412 -3.00 23.97 -2.63
C ARG A 412 -3.14 22.89 -1.57
N ASP A 413 -4.14 23.05 -0.71
CA ASP A 413 -4.38 22.15 0.41
C ASP A 413 -4.80 20.77 -0.11
N ALA A 414 -5.61 20.72 -1.19
CA ALA A 414 -5.98 19.47 -1.84
C ALA A 414 -4.78 18.69 -2.41
N LEU A 415 -3.89 19.37 -3.15
CA LEU A 415 -2.68 18.74 -3.68
C LEU A 415 -1.76 18.25 -2.56
N ALA A 416 -1.55 19.06 -1.51
CA ALA A 416 -0.74 18.70 -0.35
C ALA A 416 -1.31 17.48 0.40
N ASN A 417 -2.63 17.34 0.43
CA ASN A 417 -3.34 16.23 1.03
C ASN A 417 -3.46 14.99 0.13
N GLY A 418 -2.82 14.97 -1.04
CA GLY A 418 -2.88 13.85 -1.97
C GLY A 418 -4.26 13.66 -2.62
N GLN A 419 -5.02 14.74 -2.82
CA GLN A 419 -6.23 14.73 -3.64
C GLN A 419 -5.87 14.98 -5.11
N LEU A 420 -6.73 14.54 -6.02
CA LEU A 420 -6.56 14.69 -7.46
C LEU A 420 -7.28 15.96 -7.91
N VAL A 421 -6.58 16.83 -8.66
CA VAL A 421 -7.09 18.13 -9.06
C VAL A 421 -7.04 18.29 -10.58
N THR A 422 -8.19 18.63 -11.18
CA THR A 422 -8.34 18.84 -12.63
C THR A 422 -9.13 20.12 -12.88
N ALA A 423 -8.92 20.75 -14.02
CA ALA A 423 -9.58 22.00 -14.40
C ALA A 423 -10.21 21.88 -15.78
N ALA A 424 -11.35 22.55 -16.00
CA ALA A 424 -12.09 22.50 -17.24
C ALA A 424 -12.29 23.91 -17.82
N THR A 425 -12.15 24.05 -19.13
CA THR A 425 -12.51 25.26 -19.87
C THR A 425 -14.00 25.25 -20.24
N PRO A 426 -14.59 26.42 -20.55
CA PRO A 426 -15.98 26.49 -21.02
C PRO A 426 -16.18 25.74 -22.32
N GLU A 427 -17.43 25.35 -22.59
CA GLU A 427 -17.83 24.70 -23.84
C GLU A 427 -17.39 25.50 -25.07
N LYS A 428 -17.43 26.83 -24.96
CA LYS A 428 -17.01 27.75 -26.01
C LYS A 428 -16.50 29.07 -25.44
N PHE A 429 -15.29 29.47 -25.84
CA PHE A 429 -14.80 30.83 -25.66
C PHE A 429 -15.50 31.79 -26.62
N THR A 430 -15.77 33.00 -26.14
CA THR A 430 -16.33 34.09 -26.96
C THR A 430 -15.33 34.62 -27.99
N VAL A 431 -14.04 34.56 -27.66
CA VAL A 431 -12.90 34.94 -28.51
C VAL A 431 -11.83 33.86 -28.48
N PRO A 432 -10.95 33.74 -29.48
CA PRO A 432 -9.82 32.81 -29.41
C PRO A 432 -8.92 33.11 -28.21
N VAL A 433 -8.52 32.07 -27.48
CA VAL A 433 -7.74 32.17 -26.23
C VAL A 433 -6.40 31.44 -26.44
N PRO A 434 -5.27 32.16 -26.61
CA PRO A 434 -3.98 31.55 -26.96
C PRO A 434 -3.55 30.46 -25.97
N GLY A 435 -3.14 29.29 -26.48
CA GLY A 435 -2.65 28.17 -25.66
C GLY A 435 -3.73 27.36 -24.95
N LEU A 436 -5.00 27.80 -24.98
CA LEU A 436 -6.14 27.10 -24.37
C LEU A 436 -7.12 26.60 -25.44
N ARG A 437 -7.95 25.62 -25.06
CA ARG A 437 -8.91 24.97 -25.94
C ARG A 437 -10.31 24.94 -25.33
N ASN A 438 -11.32 25.10 -26.18
CA ASN A 438 -12.73 24.97 -25.81
C ASN A 438 -13.04 23.55 -25.35
N ASN A 439 -13.97 23.40 -24.41
CA ASN A 439 -14.50 22.11 -23.94
C ASN A 439 -13.38 21.11 -23.60
N HIS A 440 -12.33 21.59 -22.93
CA HIS A 440 -11.10 20.84 -22.71
C HIS A 440 -10.80 20.70 -21.23
N ALA A 441 -10.15 19.60 -20.88
CA ALA A 441 -9.73 19.30 -19.52
C ALA A 441 -8.21 19.42 -19.39
N TYR A 442 -7.77 19.93 -18.25
CA TYR A 442 -6.38 20.11 -17.89
C TYR A 442 -6.11 19.50 -16.53
N THR A 443 -4.89 19.02 -16.33
CA THR A 443 -4.44 18.55 -15.02
C THR A 443 -3.86 19.70 -14.24
N VAL A 444 -4.26 19.90 -12.98
CA VAL A 444 -3.58 20.85 -12.09
C VAL A 444 -2.43 20.12 -11.42
N LEU A 445 -1.20 20.52 -11.74
CA LEU A 445 0.00 19.89 -11.22
C LEU A 445 0.47 20.53 -9.91
N ASP A 446 0.33 21.86 -9.82
CA ASP A 446 0.85 22.64 -8.70
C ASP A 446 0.14 23.99 -8.63
N VAL A 447 0.14 24.61 -7.45
CA VAL A 447 -0.27 26.00 -7.26
C VAL A 447 0.75 26.68 -6.35
N PHE A 448 1.28 27.81 -6.80
CA PHE A 448 2.39 28.45 -6.11
C PHE A 448 2.35 29.96 -6.33
N SER A 449 3.16 30.66 -5.53
CA SER A 449 3.38 32.09 -5.66
C SER A 449 4.82 32.36 -6.06
N ARG A 450 5.07 33.42 -6.83
CA ARG A 450 6.41 33.96 -7.06
C ARG A 450 6.39 35.48 -7.08
N GLU A 451 7.52 36.08 -6.73
CA GLU A 451 7.68 37.53 -6.80
C GLU A 451 7.82 37.97 -8.26
N GLU A 452 6.93 38.85 -8.69
CA GLU A 452 6.93 39.47 -10.00
C GLU A 452 6.92 40.98 -9.84
N LYS A 453 7.49 41.69 -10.80
CA LYS A 453 7.27 43.13 -10.87
C LYS A 453 5.86 43.36 -11.42
N ALA A 454 5.02 43.98 -10.60
CA ALA A 454 3.62 44.20 -10.90
C ALA A 454 3.28 45.69 -10.78
N THR A 455 2.44 46.15 -11.69
CA THR A 455 1.89 47.51 -11.64
C THR A 455 0.68 47.54 -10.73
N HIS A 456 0.65 48.46 -9.76
CA HIS A 456 -0.53 48.64 -8.94
C HIS A 456 -1.72 49.06 -9.82
N PRO A 457 -2.89 48.38 -9.75
CA PRO A 457 -4.05 48.67 -10.60
C PRO A 457 -4.69 50.06 -10.41
N VAL A 458 -4.24 50.85 -9.43
CA VAL A 458 -4.85 52.14 -9.07
C VAL A 458 -3.80 53.23 -9.08
N THR A 459 -2.68 53.02 -8.36
CA THR A 459 -1.63 54.04 -8.27
C THR A 459 -0.69 54.03 -9.48
N MET A 460 -0.76 53.00 -10.33
CA MET A 460 0.17 52.76 -11.45
C MET A 460 1.65 52.72 -11.03
N VAL A 461 1.92 52.56 -9.72
CA VAL A 461 3.28 52.46 -9.18
C VAL A 461 3.78 51.02 -9.32
N GLU A 462 5.01 50.90 -9.82
CA GLU A 462 5.72 49.64 -9.94
C GLU A 462 6.19 49.16 -8.57
N THR A 463 5.83 47.93 -8.22
CA THR A 463 6.31 47.28 -6.99
C THR A 463 6.55 45.79 -7.25
N VAL A 464 7.51 45.21 -6.54
CA VAL A 464 7.65 43.74 -6.52
C VAL A 464 6.53 43.18 -5.66
N ARG A 465 5.77 42.23 -6.22
CA ARG A 465 4.60 41.64 -5.58
C ARG A 465 4.56 40.15 -5.77
N GLU A 466 3.91 39.50 -4.82
CA GLU A 466 3.61 38.09 -4.90
C GLU A 466 2.46 37.87 -5.88
N VAL A 467 2.74 37.15 -6.98
CA VAL A 467 1.77 36.75 -8.00
C VAL A 467 1.57 35.24 -7.90
N ARG A 468 0.31 34.82 -7.98
CA ARG A 468 -0.14 33.43 -7.82
C ARG A 468 -0.37 32.78 -9.17
N TYR A 469 0.09 31.55 -9.28
CA TYR A 469 0.06 30.76 -10.49
C TYR A 469 -0.56 29.39 -10.25
N VAL A 470 -1.19 28.87 -11.29
CA VAL A 470 -1.61 27.48 -11.40
C VAL A 470 -0.74 26.83 -12.47
N ARG A 471 -0.01 25.77 -12.12
CA ARG A 471 0.73 24.95 -13.09
C ARG A 471 -0.20 23.88 -13.63
N LEU A 472 -0.34 23.84 -14.95
CA LEU A 472 -1.25 22.95 -15.66
C LEU A 472 -0.49 22.05 -16.61
N ARG A 473 -1.08 20.89 -16.92
CA ARG A 473 -0.69 20.04 -18.06
C ARG A 473 -1.83 19.95 -19.05
N ASN A 474 -1.52 20.19 -20.32
CA ASN A 474 -2.43 19.91 -21.43
C ASN A 474 -2.33 18.43 -21.84
N PRO A 475 -3.43 17.67 -21.84
CA PRO A 475 -3.45 16.28 -22.30
C PRO A 475 -2.96 16.04 -23.74
N TRP A 476 -2.97 17.06 -24.60
CA TRP A 476 -2.41 16.98 -25.95
C TRP A 476 -0.89 16.78 -25.95
N GLY A 477 -0.18 17.19 -24.90
CA GLY A 477 1.24 16.91 -24.75
C GLY A 477 2.17 17.73 -25.66
N SER A 478 1.65 18.74 -26.36
CA SER A 478 2.39 19.48 -27.39
C SER A 478 2.04 20.97 -27.53
N THR A 479 1.23 21.54 -26.63
CA THR A 479 0.91 22.97 -26.70
C THR A 479 0.38 23.48 -25.37
N GLY A 480 0.64 24.74 -25.07
CA GLY A 480 0.09 25.44 -23.92
C GLY A 480 0.29 26.94 -24.02
N ARG A 481 0.10 27.63 -22.88
CA ARG A 481 0.17 29.08 -22.78
C ARG A 481 1.49 29.52 -22.16
N THR A 482 2.12 30.53 -22.75
CA THR A 482 3.21 31.27 -22.13
C THR A 482 2.90 32.76 -22.14
N TYR A 483 3.71 33.55 -21.46
CA TYR A 483 3.52 35.00 -21.39
C TYR A 483 4.75 35.69 -21.96
N LEU A 484 4.53 36.58 -22.92
CA LEU A 484 5.55 37.50 -23.40
C LEU A 484 5.34 38.84 -22.73
N GLN A 485 6.40 39.36 -22.14
CA GLN A 485 6.39 40.73 -21.65
C GLN A 485 6.50 41.69 -22.84
N GLU A 486 5.61 42.68 -22.91
CA GLU A 486 5.64 43.68 -23.96
C GLU A 486 6.84 44.61 -23.81
N GLU A 487 7.47 44.96 -24.94
CA GLU A 487 8.69 45.77 -24.94
C GLU A 487 8.40 47.18 -24.40
N GLY A 488 9.15 47.58 -23.37
CA GLY A 488 8.98 48.89 -22.72
C GLY A 488 7.77 48.98 -21.78
N THR A 489 7.03 47.90 -21.55
CA THR A 489 5.97 47.83 -20.53
C THR A 489 6.17 46.63 -19.60
N MET A 490 5.40 46.58 -18.50
CA MET A 490 5.33 45.42 -17.60
C MET A 490 4.07 44.59 -17.87
N ALA A 491 3.37 44.85 -18.98
CA ALA A 491 2.22 44.09 -19.40
C ALA A 491 2.67 42.74 -19.98
N PHE A 492 1.93 41.69 -19.62
CA PHE A 492 2.14 40.36 -20.13
C PHE A 492 1.04 40.02 -21.12
N THR A 493 1.43 39.59 -22.31
CA THR A 493 0.52 39.15 -23.35
C THR A 493 0.58 37.63 -23.48
N PRO A 494 -0.55 36.92 -23.34
CA PRO A 494 -0.57 35.47 -23.46
C PRO A 494 -0.31 35.06 -24.90
N VAL A 495 0.58 34.09 -25.10
CA VAL A 495 0.87 33.48 -26.40
C VAL A 495 0.78 31.96 -26.32
N GLU A 496 0.55 31.33 -27.47
CA GLU A 496 0.59 29.87 -27.59
C GLU A 496 2.01 29.41 -27.90
N ASP A 497 2.48 28.38 -27.19
CA ASP A 497 3.78 27.75 -27.42
C ASP A 497 3.61 26.24 -27.67
N ALA A 498 4.12 25.77 -28.81
CA ALA A 498 4.06 24.37 -29.26
C ALA A 498 4.96 23.40 -28.47
N ASN A 499 5.68 23.86 -27.45
CA ASN A 499 6.45 23.00 -26.54
C ASN A 499 6.01 23.14 -25.08
N ALA A 500 4.97 23.93 -24.79
CA ALA A 500 4.49 24.16 -23.44
C ALA A 500 3.41 23.13 -23.03
N ASP A 501 3.72 21.84 -23.08
CA ASP A 501 2.78 20.79 -22.64
C ASP A 501 2.44 20.89 -21.14
N ILE A 502 3.41 21.36 -20.35
CA ILE A 502 3.24 21.88 -19.00
C ILE A 502 3.45 23.38 -19.05
N PHE A 503 2.53 24.14 -18.47
CA PHE A 503 2.58 25.59 -18.47
C PHE A 503 2.01 26.18 -17.19
N GLU A 504 2.30 27.46 -16.98
CA GLU A 504 1.88 28.20 -15.79
C GLU A 504 0.93 29.30 -16.24
N ILE A 505 -0.21 29.41 -15.57
CA ILE A 505 -1.21 30.43 -15.83
C ILE A 505 -1.42 31.24 -14.54
N GLU A 506 -1.42 32.56 -14.67
CA GLU A 506 -1.68 33.46 -13.55
C GLU A 506 -3.12 33.26 -13.04
N LEU A 507 -3.34 33.33 -11.72
CA LEU A 507 -4.61 32.92 -11.10
C LEU A 507 -5.84 33.71 -11.59
N SER A 508 -5.70 35.01 -11.89
CA SER A 508 -6.80 35.81 -12.43
C SER A 508 -7.08 35.45 -13.88
N ASP A 509 -6.04 35.25 -14.69
CA ASP A 509 -6.16 34.74 -16.06
C ASP A 509 -6.78 33.32 -16.09
N PHE A 510 -6.42 32.47 -15.14
CA PHE A 510 -7.05 31.16 -14.92
C PHE A 510 -8.55 31.29 -14.63
N TYR A 511 -8.92 32.16 -13.69
CA TYR A 511 -10.32 32.41 -13.34
C TYR A 511 -11.16 32.92 -14.52
N ASN A 512 -10.55 33.68 -15.43
CA ASN A 512 -11.23 34.25 -16.59
C ASN A 512 -11.43 33.23 -17.73
N ASN A 513 -10.62 32.18 -17.81
CA ASN A 513 -10.61 31.24 -18.93
C ASN A 513 -11.02 29.81 -18.57
N TYR A 514 -11.20 29.49 -17.29
CA TYR A 514 -11.67 28.19 -16.84
C TYR A 514 -13.09 28.31 -16.29
N SER A 515 -13.87 27.23 -16.37
CA SER A 515 -15.24 27.18 -15.85
C SER A 515 -15.29 26.58 -14.45
N TYR A 516 -14.50 25.54 -14.19
CA TYR A 516 -14.44 24.93 -12.86
C TYR A 516 -13.15 24.14 -12.63
N VAL A 517 -12.87 23.87 -11.35
CA VAL A 517 -11.88 22.90 -10.88
C VAL A 517 -12.61 21.79 -10.14
N SER A 518 -12.24 20.55 -10.42
CA SER A 518 -12.74 19.35 -9.75
C SER A 518 -11.67 18.78 -8.83
N ILE A 519 -12.02 18.58 -7.55
CA ILE A 519 -11.16 18.02 -6.51
C ILE A 519 -11.77 16.69 -6.05
N SER A 520 -11.01 15.60 -6.14
CA SER A 520 -11.43 14.27 -5.66
C SER A 520 -11.40 14.17 -4.14
N ARG A 521 -12.00 13.12 -3.58
CA ARG A 521 -11.65 12.65 -2.23
C ARG A 521 -10.15 12.29 -2.12
N PHE A 522 -9.66 12.18 -0.88
CA PHE A 522 -8.29 11.77 -0.56
C PHE A 522 -7.87 10.48 -1.29
N ALA A 523 -6.78 10.52 -2.05
CA ALA A 523 -6.30 9.38 -2.81
C ALA A 523 -5.21 8.57 -2.08
N ASN A 524 -4.51 9.18 -1.12
CA ASN A 524 -3.41 8.56 -0.37
C ASN A 524 -3.67 7.11 0.05
N GLU A 525 -4.82 6.90 0.70
CA GLU A 525 -5.25 5.62 1.25
C GLU A 525 -5.51 4.58 0.15
N THR A 526 -6.28 4.99 -0.86
CA THR A 526 -6.60 4.14 -2.02
C THR A 526 -5.33 3.76 -2.79
N PHE A 527 -4.38 4.68 -2.95
CA PHE A 527 -3.18 4.44 -3.75
C PHE A 527 -2.10 3.68 -2.99
N ALA A 528 -2.07 3.79 -1.65
CA ALA A 528 -1.14 3.05 -0.80
C ALA A 528 -1.35 1.53 -0.88
N TYR A 529 -2.57 1.07 -1.16
CA TYR A 529 -2.88 -0.35 -1.24
C TYR A 529 -2.04 -1.10 -2.28
N ASP A 530 -1.97 -0.59 -3.53
CA ASP A 530 -1.22 -1.26 -4.61
C ASP A 530 0.31 -1.25 -4.36
N GLU A 531 0.82 -0.19 -3.74
CA GLU A 531 2.22 -0.11 -3.33
C GLU A 531 2.54 -1.14 -2.25
N ARG A 532 1.77 -1.17 -1.14
CA ARG A 532 1.98 -2.12 -0.04
C ARG A 532 1.79 -3.56 -0.50
N ARG A 533 0.81 -3.82 -1.37
CA ARG A 533 0.61 -5.12 -2.00
C ARG A 533 1.84 -5.54 -2.82
N SER A 534 2.42 -4.62 -3.58
CA SER A 534 3.63 -4.90 -4.37
C SER A 534 4.85 -5.19 -3.48
N GLN A 535 5.00 -4.46 -2.37
CA GLN A 535 6.05 -4.71 -1.37
C GLN A 535 5.87 -6.06 -0.67
N LEU A 536 4.62 -6.40 -0.34
CA LEU A 536 4.26 -7.69 0.22
C LEU A 536 4.59 -8.83 -0.74
N LEU A 537 4.21 -8.71 -2.03
CA LEU A 537 4.52 -9.69 -3.06
C LEU A 537 6.02 -9.92 -3.18
N LYS A 538 6.83 -8.85 -3.24
CA LYS A 538 8.31 -8.97 -3.25
C LYS A 538 8.84 -9.71 -2.01
N SER A 539 8.24 -9.47 -0.84
CA SER A 539 8.62 -10.15 0.40
C SER A 539 8.28 -11.65 0.34
N ILE A 540 7.10 -12.00 -0.17
CA ILE A 540 6.68 -13.39 -0.39
C ILE A 540 7.59 -14.10 -1.39
N GLU A 541 7.96 -13.43 -2.48
CA GLU A 541 8.84 -13.99 -3.51
C GLU A 541 10.23 -14.33 -2.95
N LYS A 542 10.75 -13.48 -2.07
CA LYS A 542 11.98 -13.73 -1.34
C LYS A 542 11.86 -14.97 -0.44
N ILE A 543 10.74 -15.15 0.26
CA ILE A 543 10.46 -16.35 1.07
C ILE A 543 10.41 -17.59 0.15
N ARG A 544 9.63 -17.52 -0.94
CA ARG A 544 9.42 -18.63 -1.88
C ARG A 544 10.69 -19.10 -2.59
N SER A 545 11.61 -18.17 -2.87
CA SER A 545 12.88 -18.45 -3.56
C SER A 545 14.01 -18.87 -2.62
N GLY A 546 14.01 -18.42 -1.36
CA GLY A 546 15.12 -18.62 -0.44
C GLY A 546 14.93 -19.71 0.63
N PHE A 547 13.71 -19.97 1.09
CA PHE A 547 13.48 -20.76 2.31
C PHE A 547 12.18 -21.57 2.22
N ARG A 548 12.30 -22.83 1.77
CA ARG A 548 11.22 -23.82 1.87
C ARG A 548 11.45 -24.69 3.11
N VAL A 549 10.36 -25.15 3.71
CA VAL A 549 10.41 -26.08 4.83
C VAL A 549 10.55 -27.50 4.28
N TYR A 550 11.70 -28.12 4.55
CA TYR A 550 12.02 -29.48 4.14
C TYR A 550 12.08 -30.41 5.36
N THR A 551 11.98 -31.71 5.11
CA THR A 551 11.99 -32.72 6.18
C THR A 551 13.32 -32.81 6.95
N ASP A 552 14.38 -32.25 6.39
CA ASP A 552 15.74 -32.16 6.92
C ASP A 552 16.12 -30.75 7.41
N SER A 553 15.18 -29.78 7.38
CA SER A 553 15.39 -28.43 7.91
C SER A 553 15.80 -28.45 9.38
N THR A 554 16.84 -27.68 9.74
CA THR A 554 17.30 -27.52 11.11
C THR A 554 16.36 -26.61 11.92
N LEU A 555 16.43 -26.64 13.26
CA LEU A 555 15.64 -25.72 14.10
C LEU A 555 15.97 -24.24 13.84
N ASP A 556 17.19 -23.92 13.45
CA ASP A 556 17.58 -22.56 13.04
C ASP A 556 16.94 -22.18 11.70
N ASP A 557 16.92 -23.08 10.72
CA ASP A 557 16.17 -22.85 9.46
C ASP A 557 14.67 -22.61 9.74
N LEU A 558 14.09 -23.39 10.65
CA LEU A 558 12.69 -23.25 11.07
C LEU A 558 12.46 -21.92 11.81
N SER A 559 13.35 -21.51 12.73
CA SER A 559 13.26 -20.24 13.47
C SER A 559 13.34 -19.05 12.52
N ARG A 560 14.30 -19.06 11.59
CA ARG A 560 14.41 -18.04 10.53
C ARG A 560 13.16 -17.97 9.66
N PHE A 561 12.63 -19.12 9.23
CA PHE A 561 11.38 -19.16 8.47
C PHE A 561 10.21 -18.60 9.29
N ASN A 562 10.05 -19.00 10.56
CA ASN A 562 8.95 -18.53 11.41
C ASN A 562 8.99 -17.01 11.62
N ASN A 563 10.18 -16.44 11.81
CA ASN A 563 10.38 -15.00 11.90
C ASN A 563 10.00 -14.27 10.59
N GLN A 564 10.43 -14.80 9.44
CA GLN A 564 10.05 -14.23 8.13
C GLN A 564 8.55 -14.36 7.85
N TYR A 565 7.95 -15.50 8.22
CA TYR A 565 6.51 -15.73 8.12
C TYR A 565 5.75 -14.72 8.97
N GLY A 566 6.17 -14.47 10.22
CA GLY A 566 5.54 -13.48 11.09
C GLY A 566 5.63 -12.05 10.54
N GLN A 567 6.76 -11.68 9.94
CA GLN A 567 6.89 -10.39 9.23
C GLN A 567 5.95 -10.28 8.03
N TYR A 568 5.85 -11.35 7.23
CA TYR A 568 4.92 -11.43 6.11
C TYR A 568 3.47 -11.33 6.58
N GLU A 569 3.09 -12.08 7.61
CA GLU A 569 1.73 -12.09 8.16
C GLU A 569 1.36 -10.69 8.65
N GLN A 570 2.27 -10.01 9.36
CA GLN A 570 2.02 -8.65 9.81
C GLN A 570 1.87 -7.66 8.64
N GLN A 571 2.75 -7.71 7.64
CA GLN A 571 2.63 -6.88 6.44
C GLN A 571 1.31 -7.13 5.69
N PHE A 572 0.88 -8.39 5.64
CA PHE A 572 -0.38 -8.79 5.05
C PHE A 572 -1.57 -8.23 5.84
N LEU A 573 -1.58 -8.38 7.16
CA LEU A 573 -2.62 -7.80 8.02
C LEU A 573 -2.67 -6.27 7.91
N ASP A 574 -1.52 -5.61 7.80
CA ASP A 574 -1.43 -4.16 7.63
C ASP A 574 -1.95 -3.70 6.25
N LEU A 575 -1.83 -4.54 5.21
CA LEU A 575 -2.47 -4.33 3.91
C LEU A 575 -3.99 -4.47 4.04
N GLU A 576 -4.48 -5.54 4.67
CA GLU A 576 -5.91 -5.78 4.86
C GLU A 576 -6.59 -4.69 5.69
N LYS A 577 -5.91 -4.17 6.72
CA LYS A 577 -6.41 -3.06 7.54
C LYS A 577 -6.64 -1.77 6.75
N LEU A 578 -6.00 -1.58 5.60
CA LEU A 578 -6.30 -0.43 4.73
C LEU A 578 -7.75 -0.46 4.23
N HIS A 579 -8.39 -1.63 4.14
CA HIS A 579 -9.80 -1.73 3.81
C HIS A 579 -10.71 -1.08 4.84
N LEU A 580 -10.27 -0.87 6.09
CA LEU A 580 -11.08 -0.18 7.09
C LEU A 580 -11.18 1.34 6.86
N GLN A 581 -10.35 1.91 5.98
CA GLN A 581 -10.34 3.35 5.72
C GLN A 581 -11.61 3.85 5.03
N VAL A 582 -12.34 2.97 4.34
CA VAL A 582 -13.65 3.34 3.77
C VAL A 582 -14.75 3.47 4.83
N ILE A 583 -14.47 3.03 6.06
CA ILE A 583 -15.39 3.10 7.19
C ILE A 583 -15.17 4.44 7.91
N SER A 584 -16.24 5.22 8.06
CA SER A 584 -16.14 6.51 8.73
C SER A 584 -15.76 6.35 10.22
N PRO A 585 -15.12 7.36 10.84
CA PRO A 585 -14.80 7.32 12.27
C PRO A 585 -16.01 7.07 13.17
N GLU A 586 -17.18 7.62 12.82
CA GLU A 586 -18.43 7.43 13.57
C GLU A 586 -18.89 5.97 13.53
N LEU A 587 -18.77 5.33 12.36
CA LEU A 587 -19.16 3.94 12.20
C LEU A 587 -18.16 2.99 12.90
N LEU A 588 -16.86 3.33 12.89
CA LEU A 588 -15.84 2.63 13.68
C LEU A 588 -16.18 2.62 15.17
N ILE A 589 -16.57 3.77 15.74
CA ILE A 589 -17.03 3.85 17.14
C ILE A 589 -18.23 2.94 17.38
N GLY A 590 -19.17 2.88 16.42
CA GLY A 590 -20.31 1.97 16.47
C GLY A 590 -19.90 0.50 16.57
N PHE A 591 -18.92 0.06 15.78
CA PHE A 591 -18.39 -1.30 15.85
C PHE A 591 -17.65 -1.58 17.16
N GLU A 592 -16.83 -0.64 17.63
CA GLU A 592 -16.12 -0.79 18.91
C GLU A 592 -17.10 -0.93 20.09
N ASN A 593 -18.24 -0.25 20.04
CA ASN A 593 -19.28 -0.40 21.06
C ASN A 593 -19.92 -1.79 21.04
N ILE A 594 -20.15 -2.38 19.85
CA ILE A 594 -20.65 -3.77 19.74
C ILE A 594 -19.66 -4.74 20.41
N PHE A 595 -18.35 -4.59 20.15
CA PHE A 595 -17.34 -5.49 20.69
C PHE A 595 -17.14 -5.36 22.21
N LYS A 596 -17.38 -4.18 22.78
CA LYS A 596 -17.30 -3.94 24.24
C LYS A 596 -18.37 -4.69 25.03
N GLU A 597 -19.53 -4.97 24.43
CA GLU A 597 -20.63 -5.71 25.06
C GLU A 597 -20.30 -7.20 25.28
N ASN A 598 -19.21 -7.70 24.69
CA ASN A 598 -18.73 -9.08 24.81
C ASN A 598 -19.83 -10.13 24.53
N LEU A 599 -20.58 -9.91 23.45
CA LEU A 599 -21.68 -10.77 23.03
C LEU A 599 -21.16 -12.08 22.41
N ASP A 600 -22.04 -13.06 22.25
CA ASP A 600 -21.72 -14.26 21.47
C ASP A 600 -21.26 -13.88 20.04
N ARG A 601 -20.21 -14.54 19.53
CA ARG A 601 -19.60 -14.27 18.22
C ARG A 601 -20.63 -14.17 17.10
N LYS A 602 -21.64 -15.04 17.07
CA LYS A 602 -22.67 -15.03 16.00
C LYS A 602 -23.57 -13.81 16.08
N ILE A 603 -23.81 -13.29 17.28
CA ILE A 603 -24.60 -12.09 17.51
C ILE A 603 -23.79 -10.86 17.08
N GLU A 604 -22.52 -10.76 17.52
CA GLU A 604 -21.62 -9.68 17.11
C GLU A 604 -21.51 -9.59 15.59
N GLU A 605 -21.19 -10.71 14.92
CA GLU A 605 -21.03 -10.78 13.47
C GLU A 605 -22.30 -10.34 12.74
N LYS A 606 -23.48 -10.75 13.23
CA LYS A 606 -24.77 -10.35 12.66
C LYS A 606 -25.02 -8.85 12.80
N MET A 607 -24.67 -8.25 13.94
CA MET A 607 -24.83 -6.81 14.18
C MET A 607 -23.87 -5.98 13.33
N VAL A 608 -22.59 -6.37 13.27
CA VAL A 608 -21.58 -5.72 12.42
C VAL A 608 -22.00 -5.80 10.96
N ARG A 609 -22.42 -6.97 10.48
CA ARG A 609 -22.92 -7.15 9.13
C ARG A 609 -24.11 -6.25 8.82
N ALA A 610 -25.09 -6.14 9.72
CA ALA A 610 -26.25 -5.28 9.51
C ALA A 610 -25.85 -3.81 9.35
N LEU A 611 -24.90 -3.31 10.16
CA LEU A 611 -24.37 -1.96 10.05
C LEU A 611 -23.60 -1.74 8.73
N LEU A 612 -22.79 -2.71 8.30
CA LEU A 612 -22.09 -2.64 7.01
C LEU A 612 -23.07 -2.61 5.83
N GLU A 613 -24.15 -3.38 5.90
CA GLU A 613 -25.21 -3.42 4.87
C GLU A 613 -25.99 -2.11 4.80
N ILE A 614 -26.40 -1.54 5.96
CA ILE A 614 -27.16 -0.28 6.03
C ILE A 614 -26.37 0.90 5.46
N ASN A 615 -25.06 0.93 5.71
CA ASN A 615 -24.18 2.00 5.24
C ASN A 615 -23.59 1.73 3.85
N GLU A 616 -24.02 0.65 3.18
CA GLU A 616 -23.58 0.26 1.84
C GLU A 616 -22.05 0.27 1.69
N ILE A 617 -21.33 -0.17 2.72
CA ILE A 617 -19.86 -0.16 2.70
C ILE A 617 -19.38 -1.09 1.58
N VAL A 618 -18.53 -0.54 0.72
CA VAL A 618 -17.87 -1.25 -0.39
C VAL A 618 -16.38 -1.21 -0.14
N ILE A 619 -15.77 -2.39 -0.05
CA ILE A 619 -14.32 -2.48 0.07
C ILE A 619 -13.67 -2.30 -1.30
N PRO A 620 -12.84 -1.26 -1.49
CA PRO A 620 -12.05 -1.14 -2.70
C PRO A 620 -11.13 -2.37 -2.81
N PHE A 621 -10.94 -2.90 -4.02
CA PHE A 621 -10.02 -4.02 -4.30
C PHE A 621 -10.43 -5.41 -3.79
N TYR A 622 -11.53 -5.56 -3.03
CA TYR A 622 -12.00 -6.90 -2.63
C TYR A 622 -12.77 -7.58 -3.76
N ALA A 623 -12.40 -8.83 -4.06
CA ALA A 623 -13.07 -9.66 -5.06
C ALA A 623 -13.76 -10.83 -4.33
N GLY A 624 -15.07 -10.73 -4.12
CA GLY A 624 -15.86 -11.77 -3.48
C GLY A 624 -17.35 -11.43 -3.49
N ASP A 625 -18.18 -12.34 -2.98
CA ASP A 625 -19.57 -11.99 -2.71
C ASP A 625 -19.67 -11.12 -1.45
N LYS A 626 -20.79 -10.39 -1.31
CA LYS A 626 -21.01 -9.48 -0.17
C LYS A 626 -20.95 -10.20 1.19
N LYS A 627 -21.32 -11.48 1.26
CA LYS A 627 -21.36 -12.20 2.54
C LYS A 627 -19.94 -12.49 3.03
N HIS A 628 -19.06 -12.97 2.14
CA HIS A 628 -17.65 -13.17 2.45
C HIS A 628 -16.95 -11.85 2.75
N GLU A 629 -17.25 -10.79 1.99
CA GLU A 629 -16.75 -9.43 2.23
C GLU A 629 -17.06 -8.95 3.66
N TYR A 630 -18.31 -9.08 4.12
CA TYR A 630 -18.69 -8.66 5.47
C TYR A 630 -18.10 -9.53 6.58
N HIS A 631 -17.99 -10.85 6.35
CA HIS A 631 -17.34 -11.75 7.29
C HIS A 631 -15.86 -11.40 7.47
N HIS A 632 -15.17 -11.12 6.36
CA HIS A 632 -13.78 -10.69 6.36
C HIS A 632 -13.58 -9.35 7.08
N LEU A 633 -14.43 -8.35 6.81
CA LEU A 633 -14.41 -7.07 7.53
C LEU A 633 -14.63 -7.23 9.03
N TYR A 634 -15.57 -8.09 9.43
CA TYR A 634 -15.79 -8.39 10.85
C TYR A 634 -14.49 -8.85 11.52
N HIS A 635 -13.75 -9.75 10.89
CA HIS A 635 -12.48 -10.23 11.43
C HIS A 635 -11.42 -9.15 11.55
N ILE A 636 -11.25 -8.31 10.51
CA ILE A 636 -10.28 -7.21 10.53
C ILE A 636 -10.66 -6.17 11.60
N LEU A 637 -11.94 -5.81 11.71
CA LEU A 637 -12.47 -4.89 12.73
C LEU A 637 -12.25 -5.44 14.14
N LYS A 638 -12.57 -6.71 14.39
CA LYS A 638 -12.39 -7.35 15.69
C LYS A 638 -10.90 -7.44 16.06
N LEU A 639 -10.04 -7.79 15.11
CA LEU A 639 -8.59 -7.82 15.31
C LEU A 639 -8.06 -6.43 15.68
N GLN A 640 -8.42 -5.38 14.93
CA GLN A 640 -8.01 -4.01 15.22
C GLN A 640 -8.48 -3.56 16.60
N TRP A 641 -9.68 -3.92 17.01
CA TRP A 641 -10.20 -3.60 18.34
C TRP A 641 -9.45 -4.35 19.46
N LEU A 642 -9.16 -5.64 19.29
CA LEU A 642 -8.41 -6.45 20.26
C LEU A 642 -6.97 -5.95 20.43
N GLU A 643 -6.29 -5.58 19.34
CA GLU A 643 -4.92 -5.06 19.39
C GLU A 643 -4.81 -3.70 20.13
N LYS A 644 -5.91 -2.97 20.31
CA LYS A 644 -5.96 -1.74 21.11
C LYS A 644 -6.16 -1.98 22.61
N GLN A 645 -6.43 -3.21 23.06
CA GLN A 645 -6.70 -3.50 24.47
C GLN A 645 -5.41 -3.63 25.28
N ASP A 646 -5.46 -3.26 26.57
CA ASP A 646 -4.31 -3.35 27.48
C ASP A 646 -3.90 -4.80 27.80
N SER A 647 -4.80 -5.76 27.64
CA SER A 647 -4.56 -7.19 27.88
C SER A 647 -5.34 -8.03 26.86
N PRO A 648 -4.83 -8.14 25.63
CA PRO A 648 -5.52 -8.83 24.55
C PRO A 648 -5.58 -10.35 24.78
N ASP A 649 -6.67 -10.96 24.37
CA ASP A 649 -6.77 -12.41 24.25
C ASP A 649 -5.92 -12.90 23.06
N ASN A 650 -4.71 -13.36 23.37
CA ASN A 650 -3.74 -13.81 22.38
C ASN A 650 -4.20 -15.06 21.59
N GLU A 651 -5.06 -15.90 22.16
CA GLU A 651 -5.58 -17.07 21.47
C GLU A 651 -6.61 -16.64 20.42
N THR A 652 -7.52 -15.73 20.79
CA THR A 652 -8.46 -15.13 19.85
C THR A 652 -7.76 -14.32 18.76
N ILE A 653 -6.74 -13.51 19.10
CA ILE A 653 -5.93 -12.80 18.10
C ILE A 653 -5.30 -13.78 17.11
N ARG A 654 -4.67 -14.86 17.59
CA ARG A 654 -4.05 -15.87 16.72
C ARG A 654 -5.08 -16.51 15.78
N SER A 655 -6.26 -16.86 16.30
CA SER A 655 -7.35 -17.41 15.49
C SER A 655 -7.83 -16.41 14.43
N LEU A 656 -8.02 -15.14 14.79
CA LEU A 656 -8.46 -14.10 13.85
C LEU A 656 -7.43 -13.84 12.75
N ARG A 657 -6.14 -13.81 13.09
CA ARG A 657 -5.07 -13.66 12.10
C ARG A 657 -5.08 -14.79 11.07
N GLN A 658 -5.21 -16.03 11.54
CA GLN A 658 -5.35 -17.20 10.67
C GLN A 658 -6.62 -17.13 9.81
N ASP A 659 -7.76 -16.79 10.40
CA ASP A 659 -9.02 -16.62 9.67
C ASP A 659 -8.88 -15.54 8.58
N ILE A 660 -8.25 -14.39 8.88
CA ILE A 660 -8.02 -13.31 7.91
C ILE A 660 -7.11 -13.80 6.77
N VAL A 661 -5.98 -14.42 7.07
CA VAL A 661 -5.05 -14.96 6.05
C VAL A 661 -5.70 -16.06 5.20
N GLN A 662 -6.52 -16.92 5.80
CA GLN A 662 -7.17 -18.03 5.10
C GLN A 662 -8.34 -17.56 4.23
N ASN A 663 -9.11 -16.58 4.71
CA ASN A 663 -10.22 -15.98 3.95
C ASN A 663 -9.74 -14.94 2.94
N ALA A 664 -8.49 -14.49 3.07
CA ALA A 664 -7.87 -13.59 2.14
C ALA A 664 -7.80 -14.21 0.76
N GLY A 665 -8.29 -13.45 -0.21
CA GLY A 665 -8.35 -13.87 -1.59
C GLY A 665 -7.02 -13.71 -2.33
N TYR A 666 -5.92 -14.23 -1.80
CA TYR A 666 -4.64 -14.22 -2.52
C TYR A 666 -4.10 -15.63 -2.68
N ASP A 667 -3.67 -15.95 -3.89
CA ASP A 667 -3.20 -17.30 -4.23
C ASP A 667 -1.89 -17.70 -3.52
N PHE A 668 -1.16 -16.74 -2.95
CA PHE A 668 0.02 -17.05 -2.13
C PHE A 668 -0.36 -17.52 -0.72
N CYS A 669 -1.55 -17.20 -0.22
CA CYS A 669 -1.99 -17.61 1.11
C CYS A 669 -2.02 -19.15 1.25
N PRO A 670 -2.58 -19.93 0.28
CA PRO A 670 -2.48 -21.39 0.30
C PRO A 670 -1.05 -21.92 0.37
N PHE A 671 -0.13 -21.32 -0.38
CA PHE A 671 1.29 -21.71 -0.35
C PHE A 671 1.91 -21.45 1.04
N MET A 672 1.75 -20.24 1.57
CA MET A 672 2.29 -19.84 2.86
C MET A 672 1.71 -20.68 4.01
N ASN A 673 0.41 -20.96 3.99
CA ASN A 673 -0.26 -21.81 4.97
C ASN A 673 0.26 -23.25 4.92
N ASN A 674 0.56 -23.78 3.72
CA ASN A 674 1.11 -25.13 3.59
C ASN A 674 2.54 -25.22 4.13
N GLU A 675 3.39 -24.23 3.86
CA GLU A 675 4.74 -24.17 4.44
C GLU A 675 4.71 -23.97 5.96
N LYS A 676 3.78 -23.15 6.48
CA LYS A 676 3.57 -22.99 7.92
C LYS A 676 3.09 -24.29 8.58
N LEU A 677 2.19 -25.02 7.94
CA LEU A 677 1.74 -26.34 8.42
C LEU A 677 2.91 -27.34 8.48
N LYS A 678 3.77 -27.37 7.46
CA LYS A 678 4.98 -28.22 7.48
C LYS A 678 5.91 -27.84 8.63
N LEU A 679 6.11 -26.54 8.86
CA LEU A 679 6.88 -26.07 10.01
C LEU A 679 6.25 -26.59 11.30
N ASP A 680 4.96 -26.39 11.52
CA ASP A 680 4.30 -26.81 12.76
C ASP A 680 4.39 -28.33 12.98
N ILE A 681 4.33 -29.14 11.91
CA ILE A 681 4.53 -30.60 11.98
C ILE A 681 5.97 -30.94 12.39
N LEU A 682 6.98 -30.30 11.79
CA LEU A 682 8.39 -30.55 12.09
C LEU A 682 8.77 -30.07 13.49
N VAL A 683 8.27 -28.90 13.91
CA VAL A 683 8.50 -28.37 15.26
C VAL A 683 7.89 -29.32 16.31
N ARG A 684 6.70 -29.88 16.06
CA ARG A 684 6.14 -30.94 16.93
C ARG A 684 6.98 -32.21 16.95
N ALA A 685 7.62 -32.57 15.83
CA ALA A 685 8.55 -33.70 15.81
C ALA A 685 9.81 -33.40 16.64
N TYR A 686 10.40 -32.22 16.52
CA TYR A 686 11.52 -31.79 17.36
C TYR A 686 11.15 -31.72 18.84
N ALA A 687 9.94 -31.27 19.18
CA ALA A 687 9.45 -31.28 20.55
C ALA A 687 9.31 -32.71 21.10
N ARG A 688 8.95 -33.69 20.25
CA ARG A 688 8.96 -35.10 20.63
C ARG A 688 10.37 -35.63 20.83
N ASP A 689 11.29 -35.35 19.91
CA ASP A 689 12.69 -35.75 20.01
C ASP A 689 13.34 -35.17 21.29
N TYR A 690 12.97 -33.95 21.69
CA TYR A 690 13.35 -33.35 22.97
C TYR A 690 12.90 -34.18 24.18
N MET A 691 11.63 -34.65 24.18
CA MET A 691 11.11 -35.50 25.26
C MET A 691 11.82 -36.86 25.30
N GLU A 692 12.17 -37.42 24.14
CA GLU A 692 12.95 -38.66 24.05
C GLU A 692 14.38 -38.46 24.59
N ASP A 693 15.05 -37.36 24.23
CA ASP A 693 16.38 -37.03 24.75
C ASP A 693 16.37 -36.81 26.27
N LEU A 694 15.35 -36.16 26.82
CA LEU A 694 15.16 -36.04 28.27
C LEU A 694 15.06 -37.42 28.94
N PHE A 695 14.27 -38.33 28.37
CA PHE A 695 14.13 -39.69 28.86
C PHE A 695 15.45 -40.47 28.81
N HIS A 696 16.19 -40.38 27.70
CA HIS A 696 17.50 -41.00 27.55
C HIS A 696 18.53 -40.44 28.55
N THR A 697 18.49 -39.12 28.78
CA THR A 697 19.36 -38.44 29.74
C THR A 697 19.08 -38.91 31.16
N ARG A 698 17.80 -39.06 31.54
CA ARG A 698 17.43 -39.65 32.84
C ARG A 698 17.98 -41.08 33.02
N ARG A 699 17.92 -41.93 31.99
CA ARG A 699 18.49 -43.29 32.05
C ARG A 699 20.01 -43.26 32.19
N LEU A 700 20.67 -42.37 31.47
CA LEU A 700 22.13 -42.21 31.54
C LEU A 700 22.58 -41.71 32.91
N ILE A 701 21.84 -40.78 33.52
CA ILE A 701 22.04 -40.34 34.90
C ILE A 701 21.93 -41.54 35.85
N GLN A 702 20.88 -42.35 35.75
CA GLN A 702 20.70 -43.53 36.60
C GLN A 702 21.82 -44.56 36.43
N GLN A 703 22.30 -44.77 35.19
CA GLN A 703 23.42 -45.66 34.90
C GLN A 703 24.72 -45.15 35.53
N LEU A 704 25.03 -43.86 35.36
CA LEU A 704 26.17 -43.22 36.01
C LEU A 704 26.07 -43.33 37.53
N GLU A 705 24.90 -43.07 38.09
CA GLU A 705 24.66 -43.19 39.52
C GLU A 705 25.00 -44.59 40.04
N ASN A 706 24.54 -45.64 39.34
CA ASN A 706 24.83 -47.02 39.68
C ASN A 706 26.32 -47.35 39.52
N GLN A 707 26.98 -46.89 38.45
CA GLN A 707 28.41 -47.10 38.23
C GLN A 707 29.26 -46.42 39.30
N LEU A 708 28.86 -45.22 39.74
CA LEU A 708 29.54 -44.47 40.81
C LEU A 708 29.31 -45.10 42.18
N ARG A 709 28.12 -45.65 42.46
CA ARG A 709 27.84 -46.34 43.73
C ARG A 709 28.70 -47.61 43.93
N ILE A 710 29.13 -48.26 42.84
CA ILE A 710 29.88 -49.53 42.87
C ILE A 710 31.38 -49.35 42.50
N LEU A 711 31.80 -48.10 42.23
CA LEU A 711 33.11 -47.67 41.72
C LEU A 711 34.17 -48.78 41.50
N ASP A 712 34.12 -49.39 40.32
CA ASP A 712 35.07 -50.42 39.89
C ASP A 712 36.25 -49.78 39.13
N PRO A 713 37.50 -49.93 39.60
CA PRO A 713 38.70 -49.42 38.91
C PRO A 713 38.82 -49.87 37.45
N ASP A 714 38.30 -51.04 37.10
CA ASP A 714 38.34 -51.57 35.73
C ASP A 714 37.26 -50.94 34.82
N ASN A 715 36.32 -50.18 35.38
CA ASN A 715 35.19 -49.55 34.67
C ASN A 715 35.31 -48.01 34.60
N LEU A 716 36.46 -47.44 34.94
CA LEU A 716 36.68 -45.98 34.94
C LEU A 716 36.51 -45.35 33.55
N GLU A 717 36.85 -46.08 32.48
CA GLU A 717 36.67 -45.64 31.10
C GLU A 717 35.18 -45.54 30.72
N GLY A 718 34.36 -46.50 31.18
CA GLY A 718 32.91 -46.50 30.98
C GLY A 718 32.21 -45.34 31.69
N ILE A 719 32.62 -45.03 32.92
CA ILE A 719 32.12 -43.86 33.68
C ILE A 719 32.47 -42.56 32.95
N PHE A 720 33.71 -42.45 32.44
CA PHE A 720 34.15 -41.27 31.70
C PHE A 720 33.37 -41.07 30.39
N LEU A 721 33.15 -42.15 29.64
CA LEU A 721 32.38 -42.11 28.39
C LEU A 721 30.93 -41.69 28.64
N ASN A 722 30.28 -42.29 29.64
CA ASN A 722 28.91 -41.97 30.01
C ASN A 722 28.78 -40.53 30.53
N GLY A 723 29.75 -40.03 31.32
CA GLY A 723 29.78 -38.64 31.79
C GLY A 723 29.94 -37.64 30.64
N THR A 724 30.77 -37.99 29.64
CA THR A 724 30.93 -37.19 28.41
C THR A 724 29.64 -37.16 27.59
N LEU A 725 28.96 -38.31 27.46
CA LEU A 725 27.68 -38.42 26.77
C LEU A 725 26.58 -37.63 27.50
N LEU A 726 26.55 -37.67 28.83
CA LEU A 726 25.60 -36.91 29.65
C LEU A 726 25.76 -35.40 29.42
N LYS A 727 27.00 -34.92 29.40
CA LYS A 727 27.32 -33.53 29.07
C LYS A 727 26.81 -33.14 27.69
N GLN A 728 27.07 -33.97 26.67
CA GLN A 728 26.60 -33.71 25.31
C GLN A 728 25.06 -33.66 25.23
N GLN A 729 24.38 -34.58 25.89
CA GLN A 729 22.91 -34.63 25.92
C GLN A 729 22.30 -33.43 26.65
N CYS A 730 22.86 -33.02 27.79
CA CYS A 730 22.38 -31.85 28.51
C CYS A 730 22.55 -30.55 27.70
N VAL A 731 23.68 -30.38 27.00
CA VAL A 731 23.88 -29.24 26.09
C VAL A 731 22.83 -29.28 24.99
N ARG A 732 22.64 -30.45 24.35
CA ARG A 732 21.64 -30.62 23.30
C ARG A 732 20.23 -30.29 23.76
N ILE A 733 19.80 -30.78 24.93
CA ILE A 733 18.49 -30.50 25.53
C ILE A 733 18.31 -29.00 25.75
N LEU A 734 19.29 -28.31 26.32
CA LEU A 734 19.21 -26.86 26.55
C LEU A 734 19.16 -26.08 25.23
N THR A 735 19.95 -26.47 24.23
CA THR A 735 19.94 -25.84 22.91
C THR A 735 18.60 -26.08 22.20
N MET A 736 18.04 -27.29 22.28
CA MET A 736 16.72 -27.61 21.73
C MET A 736 15.60 -26.85 22.45
N LYS A 737 15.63 -26.74 23.79
CA LYS A 737 14.64 -25.95 24.55
C LYS A 737 14.66 -24.49 24.11
N ALA A 738 15.85 -23.88 24.03
CA ALA A 738 16.01 -22.49 23.62
C ALA A 738 15.49 -22.27 22.19
N ALA A 739 15.87 -23.15 21.26
CA ALA A 739 15.41 -23.06 19.87
C ALA A 739 13.90 -23.31 19.70
N LEU A 740 13.30 -24.21 20.49
CA LEU A 740 11.85 -24.43 20.49
C LEU A 740 11.07 -23.26 21.12
N ALA A 741 11.65 -22.58 22.11
CA ALA A 741 11.06 -21.37 22.68
C ALA A 741 11.02 -20.21 21.66
N GLU A 742 12.03 -20.07 20.79
CA GLU A 742 12.00 -19.12 19.67
C GLU A 742 10.89 -19.43 18.63
N LEU A 743 10.36 -20.65 18.66
CA LEU A 743 9.27 -21.12 17.80
C LEU A 743 7.91 -21.12 18.53
N ASP A 744 7.79 -20.36 19.62
CA ASP A 744 6.61 -20.26 20.49
C ASP A 744 6.19 -21.60 21.14
N ILE A 745 7.08 -22.59 21.20
CA ILE A 745 6.84 -23.83 21.95
C ILE A 745 7.52 -23.72 23.32
N ASN A 746 6.72 -23.31 24.30
CA ASN A 746 7.14 -23.29 25.70
C ASN A 746 6.97 -24.69 26.31
N LEU A 747 8.10 -25.32 26.61
CA LEU A 747 8.16 -26.63 27.26
C LEU A 747 8.21 -26.45 28.79
N ASP A 748 7.59 -27.38 29.51
CA ASP A 748 7.53 -27.37 30.98
C ASP A 748 8.93 -27.34 31.62
N GLU A 749 9.11 -26.48 32.61
CA GLU A 749 10.37 -26.35 33.35
C GLU A 749 10.52 -27.41 34.43
N ALA A 750 9.43 -28.06 34.86
CA ALA A 750 9.45 -29.06 35.92
C ALA A 750 10.42 -30.21 35.60
N GLU A 751 10.44 -30.68 34.34
CA GLU A 751 11.33 -31.78 33.92
C GLU A 751 12.81 -31.38 33.93
N LEU A 752 13.13 -30.12 33.63
CA LEU A 752 14.49 -29.60 33.67
C LEU A 752 14.98 -29.42 35.10
N ILE A 753 14.12 -28.95 36.00
CA ILE A 753 14.41 -28.81 37.42
C ILE A 753 14.73 -30.19 38.01
N GLU A 754 13.91 -31.20 37.73
CA GLU A 754 14.16 -32.58 38.18
C GLU A 754 15.49 -33.13 37.64
N LEU A 755 15.81 -32.85 36.38
CA LEU A 755 17.08 -33.25 35.77
C LEU A 755 18.27 -32.57 36.46
N GLN A 756 18.11 -31.30 36.80
CA GLN A 756 19.12 -30.50 37.50
C GLN A 756 19.37 -31.02 38.91
N ASP A 757 18.32 -31.40 39.64
CA ASP A 757 18.42 -32.03 40.96
C ASP A 757 19.16 -33.38 40.89
N LYS A 758 18.84 -34.23 39.92
CA LYS A 758 19.53 -35.51 39.71
C LYS A 758 21.01 -35.34 39.33
N ILE A 759 21.34 -34.30 38.55
CA ILE A 759 22.74 -33.96 38.24
C ILE A 759 23.48 -33.46 39.50
N ASN A 760 22.80 -32.74 40.39
CA ASN A 760 23.35 -32.34 41.69
C ASN A 760 23.61 -33.54 42.59
N GLU A 761 22.70 -34.51 42.63
CA GLU A 761 22.88 -35.76 43.37
C GLU A 761 24.09 -36.54 42.86
N LEU A 762 24.24 -36.68 41.54
CA LEU A 762 25.42 -37.28 40.91
C LEU A 762 26.72 -36.57 41.31
N ASN A 763 26.71 -35.23 41.35
CA ASN A 763 27.87 -34.44 41.77
C ASN A 763 28.24 -34.68 43.24
N ASN A 764 27.24 -34.87 44.10
CA ASN A 764 27.47 -35.17 45.51
C ASN A 764 28.01 -36.59 45.70
N LEU A 765 27.42 -37.58 45.02
CA LEU A 765 27.93 -38.96 45.00
C LEU A 765 29.38 -39.04 44.54
N LEU A 766 29.80 -38.18 43.61
CA LEU A 766 31.19 -38.10 43.19
C LEU A 766 32.13 -37.60 44.29
N LYS A 767 31.68 -36.61 45.07
CA LYS A 767 32.46 -36.02 46.16
C LYS A 767 32.60 -36.98 47.35
N GLU A 768 31.65 -37.90 47.51
CA GLU A 768 31.54 -38.81 48.66
C GLU A 768 32.10 -40.22 48.39
N GLN A 769 32.86 -40.43 47.31
CA GLN A 769 33.32 -41.77 46.89
C GLN A 769 34.28 -42.45 47.89
N PRO A 770 33.92 -43.63 48.47
CA PRO A 770 34.75 -44.35 49.45
C PRO A 770 36.12 -44.81 48.93
N ALA A 771 36.27 -45.01 47.61
CA ALA A 771 37.55 -45.38 47.01
C ALA A 771 38.60 -44.27 47.13
N TYR A 772 38.17 -43.00 47.20
CA TYR A 772 39.07 -41.88 47.50
C TYR A 772 39.61 -41.98 48.93
N ASP A 773 38.77 -42.39 49.89
CA ASP A 773 39.19 -42.61 51.27
C ASP A 773 40.06 -43.86 51.44
N GLN A 774 39.73 -44.99 50.78
CA GLN A 774 40.60 -46.18 50.76
C GLN A 774 41.98 -45.88 50.14
N PHE A 775 42.01 -45.07 49.08
CA PHE A 775 43.26 -44.63 48.48
C PHE A 775 44.05 -43.73 49.42
N LYS A 776 43.38 -42.77 50.06
CA LYS A 776 43.97 -41.84 51.04
C LYS A 776 44.52 -42.58 52.26
N ASP A 777 43.84 -43.62 52.72
CA ASP A 777 44.26 -44.46 53.83
C ASP A 777 45.47 -45.33 53.45
N LYS A 778 45.44 -45.97 52.27
CA LYS A 778 46.60 -46.70 51.74
C LYS A 778 47.81 -45.76 51.59
N TYR A 779 47.60 -44.58 51.02
CA TYR A 779 48.64 -43.58 50.84
C TYR A 779 49.22 -43.08 52.17
N LYS A 780 48.38 -42.85 53.18
CA LYS A 780 48.80 -42.46 54.53
C LYS A 780 49.59 -43.57 55.22
N SER A 781 49.19 -44.83 55.04
CA SER A 781 49.93 -46.00 55.53
C SER A 781 51.34 -46.07 54.93
N GLU A 782 51.48 -45.86 53.62
CA GLU A 782 52.78 -45.90 52.95
C GLU A 782 53.68 -44.70 53.33
N ILE A 783 53.10 -43.52 53.63
CA ILE A 783 53.82 -42.36 54.18
C ILE A 783 54.39 -42.69 55.56
N ASN A 784 53.56 -43.26 56.44
CA ASN A 784 54.03 -43.65 57.78
C ASN A 784 55.18 -44.66 57.68
N THR A 785 55.04 -45.64 56.77
CA THR A 785 56.11 -46.62 56.50
C THR A 785 57.40 -45.97 56.02
N LEU A 786 57.32 -44.97 55.13
CA LEU A 786 58.48 -44.19 54.70
C LEU A 786 59.12 -43.42 55.86
N LEU A 787 58.31 -42.74 56.67
CA LEU A 787 58.79 -41.94 57.79
C LEU A 787 59.46 -42.81 58.86
N ASP A 788 58.90 -43.98 59.15
CA ASP A 788 59.50 -44.95 60.08
C ASP A 788 60.83 -45.47 59.54
N LEU A 789 60.90 -45.83 58.24
CA LEU A 789 62.15 -46.22 57.59
C LEU A 789 63.20 -45.10 57.65
N ALA A 790 62.80 -43.86 57.42
CA ALA A 790 63.69 -42.71 57.47
C ALA A 790 64.19 -42.43 58.89
N VAL A 791 63.32 -42.45 59.90
CA VAL A 791 63.69 -42.23 61.30
C VAL A 791 64.62 -43.33 61.80
N ASN A 792 64.33 -44.60 61.51
CA ASN A 792 65.20 -45.72 61.89
C ASN A 792 66.56 -45.60 61.19
N SER A 793 66.58 -45.31 59.89
CA SER A 793 67.83 -45.14 59.13
C SER A 793 68.66 -43.94 59.63
N TYR A 794 68.03 -42.91 60.19
CA TYR A 794 68.72 -41.78 60.83
C TYR A 794 69.31 -42.18 62.18
N GLN A 795 68.55 -42.87 63.03
CA GLN A 795 69.01 -43.35 64.33
C GLN A 795 70.19 -44.32 64.21
N ASP A 796 70.19 -45.14 63.16
CA ASP A 796 71.28 -46.07 62.84
C ASP A 796 72.47 -45.39 62.13
N GLY A 797 72.40 -44.08 61.88
CA GLY A 797 73.48 -43.28 61.28
C GLY A 797 73.65 -43.45 59.77
N HIS A 798 72.66 -44.01 59.07
CA HIS A 798 72.71 -44.28 57.62
C HIS A 798 72.24 -43.10 56.75
N ILE A 799 71.50 -42.15 57.33
CA ILE A 799 71.13 -40.88 56.71
C ILE A 799 71.40 -39.73 57.67
N SER A 800 71.64 -38.53 57.13
CA SER A 800 71.88 -37.32 57.92
C SER A 800 70.59 -36.69 58.44
N ASP A 801 70.68 -35.84 59.47
CA ASP A 801 69.53 -35.06 59.99
C ASP A 801 68.91 -34.17 58.89
N LYS A 802 69.75 -33.68 57.97
CA LYS A 802 69.30 -32.91 56.80
C LYS A 802 68.47 -33.78 55.85
N GLU A 803 68.87 -35.02 55.61
CA GLU A 803 68.15 -35.98 54.76
C GLU A 803 66.85 -36.47 55.43
N LEU A 804 66.86 -36.71 56.75
CA LEU A 804 65.63 -37.04 57.48
C LEU A 804 64.60 -35.91 57.39
N LYS A 805 65.03 -34.66 57.64
CA LYS A 805 64.16 -33.47 57.50
C LYS A 805 63.67 -33.30 56.07
N HIS A 806 64.52 -33.58 55.08
CA HIS A 806 64.13 -33.54 53.68
C HIS A 806 63.08 -34.62 53.35
N LEU A 807 63.26 -35.87 53.82
CA LEU A 807 62.27 -36.95 53.63
C LEU A 807 60.95 -36.64 54.34
N GLN A 808 60.99 -36.06 55.54
CA GLN A 808 59.80 -35.58 56.25
C GLN A 808 59.08 -34.46 55.49
N GLN A 809 59.84 -33.54 54.89
CA GLN A 809 59.30 -32.49 54.02
C GLN A 809 58.70 -33.06 52.73
N VAL A 810 59.40 -33.96 52.04
CA VAL A 810 58.93 -34.59 50.80
C VAL A 810 57.66 -35.42 51.07
N ALA A 811 57.61 -36.14 52.19
CA ALA A 811 56.43 -36.89 52.64
C ALA A 811 55.22 -35.99 52.97
N THR A 812 55.44 -34.73 53.37
CA THR A 812 54.36 -33.77 53.70
C THR A 812 53.98 -32.84 52.55
N HIS A 813 54.92 -32.47 51.68
CA HIS A 813 54.69 -31.52 50.58
C HIS A 813 54.21 -32.19 49.27
N LEU A 814 54.36 -33.52 49.16
CA LEU A 814 53.57 -34.38 48.24
C LEU A 814 53.57 -33.97 46.76
N ASN A 815 54.70 -33.43 46.27
CA ASN A 815 54.94 -33.17 44.86
C ASN A 815 55.47 -34.44 44.17
N ILE A 816 54.79 -34.90 43.11
CA ILE A 816 55.15 -36.12 42.38
C ILE A 816 56.59 -36.07 41.85
N ARG A 817 57.01 -34.90 41.36
CA ARG A 817 58.34 -34.72 40.78
C ARG A 817 59.41 -34.85 41.86
N GLU A 818 59.23 -34.17 43.00
CA GLU A 818 60.15 -34.28 44.14
C GLU A 818 60.17 -35.70 44.71
N LEU A 819 59.02 -36.37 44.82
CA LEU A 819 58.95 -37.76 45.27
C LEU A 819 59.74 -38.70 44.33
N THR A 820 59.61 -38.51 43.02
CA THR A 820 60.29 -39.34 42.01
C THR A 820 61.78 -39.07 41.96
N ASP A 821 62.19 -37.80 42.02
CA ASP A 821 63.59 -37.39 41.98
C ASP A 821 64.31 -37.85 43.26
N THR A 822 63.67 -37.69 44.44
CA THR A 822 64.20 -38.18 45.72
C THR A 822 64.22 -39.72 45.77
N ALA A 823 63.21 -40.39 45.21
CA ALA A 823 63.18 -41.85 45.10
C ALA A 823 64.40 -42.37 44.34
N ARG A 824 64.73 -41.75 43.20
CA ARG A 824 65.86 -42.12 42.37
C ARG A 824 67.19 -41.85 43.08
N GLU A 825 67.35 -40.69 43.70
CA GLU A 825 68.55 -40.34 44.47
C GLU A 825 68.86 -41.35 45.59
N PHE A 826 67.83 -41.82 46.29
CA PHE A 826 67.98 -42.80 47.37
C PHE A 826 68.13 -44.24 46.86
N GLN A 827 67.50 -44.60 45.73
CA GLN A 827 67.67 -45.92 45.09
C GLN A 827 69.06 -46.13 44.50
N ASP A 828 69.68 -45.08 43.98
CA ASP A 828 71.00 -45.16 43.34
C ASP A 828 72.16 -45.15 44.35
N SER A 829 71.87 -45.15 45.66
CA SER A 829 72.86 -45.20 46.73
C SER A 829 73.38 -46.62 46.98
N ASP A 830 74.67 -46.76 47.30
CA ASP A 830 75.25 -48.05 47.72
C ASP A 830 74.80 -48.50 49.14
N ASN A 831 74.07 -47.65 49.88
CA ASN A 831 73.57 -47.97 51.21
C ASN A 831 72.19 -48.65 51.13
N VAL A 832 72.08 -49.88 51.62
CA VAL A 832 70.85 -50.70 51.57
C VAL A 832 69.64 -50.01 52.22
N HIS A 833 69.84 -49.24 53.30
CA HIS A 833 68.76 -48.50 53.95
C HIS A 833 68.27 -47.34 53.09
N ARG A 834 69.18 -46.64 52.39
CA ARG A 834 68.81 -45.63 51.41
C ARG A 834 68.06 -46.24 50.24
N GLN A 835 68.49 -47.39 49.73
CA GLN A 835 67.78 -48.09 48.64
C GLN A 835 66.34 -48.47 49.03
N GLN A 836 66.13 -48.93 50.28
CA GLN A 836 64.79 -49.24 50.79
C GLN A 836 63.91 -48.00 50.90
N ILE A 837 64.44 -46.89 51.42
CA ILE A 837 63.75 -45.59 51.44
C ILE A 837 63.39 -45.16 50.00
N GLY A 838 64.34 -45.27 49.07
CA GLY A 838 64.12 -44.93 47.67
C GLY A 838 63.05 -45.80 47.00
N LYS A 839 63.00 -47.10 47.29
CA LYS A 839 61.95 -48.01 46.78
C LYS A 839 60.57 -47.62 47.31
N GLN A 840 60.49 -47.29 48.60
CA GLN A 840 59.25 -46.86 49.24
C GLN A 840 58.74 -45.50 48.71
N LEU A 841 59.66 -44.55 48.47
CA LEU A 841 59.37 -43.29 47.77
C LEU A 841 58.82 -43.54 46.36
N GLY A 842 59.34 -44.55 45.64
CA GLY A 842 58.81 -44.96 44.33
C GLY A 842 57.37 -45.49 44.37
N VAL A 843 57.01 -46.26 45.40
CA VAL A 843 55.62 -46.72 45.64
C VAL A 843 54.69 -45.53 45.90
N LEU A 844 55.13 -44.58 46.72
CA LEU A 844 54.38 -43.34 46.99
C LEU A 844 54.24 -42.47 45.73
N ALA A 845 55.28 -42.33 44.91
CA ALA A 845 55.19 -41.62 43.64
C ALA A 845 54.16 -42.27 42.69
N GLY A 846 54.18 -43.60 42.57
CA GLY A 846 53.21 -44.34 41.75
C GLY A 846 51.76 -44.21 42.24
N LEU A 847 51.54 -44.30 43.55
CA LEU A 847 50.22 -44.07 44.14
C LEU A 847 49.77 -42.61 43.92
N ARG A 848 50.63 -41.62 44.16
CA ARG A 848 50.30 -40.21 43.96
C ARG A 848 49.94 -39.92 42.50
N GLN A 849 50.62 -40.55 41.56
CA GLN A 849 50.32 -40.44 40.13
C GLN A 849 48.96 -41.08 39.79
N ALA A 850 48.63 -42.24 40.35
CA ALA A 850 47.32 -42.88 40.17
C ALA A 850 46.18 -42.03 40.74
N LEU A 851 46.34 -41.47 41.95
CA LEU A 851 45.36 -40.56 42.57
C LEU A 851 45.21 -39.27 41.78
N HIS A 852 46.33 -38.69 41.33
CA HIS A 852 46.29 -37.49 40.51
C HIS A 852 45.56 -37.76 39.21
N HIS A 853 45.80 -38.90 38.55
CA HIS A 853 45.10 -39.27 37.32
C HIS A 853 43.60 -39.50 37.52
N LEU A 854 43.21 -40.21 38.58
CA LEU A 854 41.82 -40.48 38.94
C LEU A 854 41.06 -39.18 39.26
N VAL A 855 41.62 -38.34 40.14
CA VAL A 855 40.98 -37.11 40.62
C VAL A 855 41.03 -35.99 39.56
N SER A 856 42.12 -35.86 38.80
CA SER A 856 42.23 -34.86 37.72
C SER A 856 41.21 -35.11 36.62
N LYS A 857 41.13 -36.34 36.08
CA LYS A 857 40.21 -36.65 34.97
C LYS A 857 38.74 -36.54 35.36
N ILE A 858 38.40 -37.01 36.56
CA ILE A 858 37.04 -36.90 37.10
C ILE A 858 36.68 -35.43 37.36
N ARG A 859 37.59 -34.64 37.94
CA ARG A 859 37.31 -33.24 38.31
C ARG A 859 37.29 -32.30 37.10
N GLU A 860 38.19 -32.49 36.12
CA GLU A 860 38.24 -31.72 34.87
C GLU A 860 37.01 -31.97 33.98
N ALA A 861 36.54 -33.22 33.89
CA ALA A 861 35.36 -33.54 33.09
C ALA A 861 34.05 -32.96 33.68
N TRP A 862 33.97 -32.88 35.01
CA TRP A 862 32.69 -32.79 35.72
C TRP A 862 32.45 -31.43 36.41
N THR A 863 33.50 -30.80 36.96
CA THR A 863 33.36 -29.58 37.78
C THR A 863 33.13 -28.33 36.92
N GLY A 864 33.70 -28.27 35.71
CA GLY A 864 33.48 -27.16 34.78
C GLY A 864 32.11 -27.22 34.07
N PHE A 865 31.55 -28.41 33.90
CA PHE A 865 30.26 -28.61 33.23
C PHE A 865 29.07 -28.37 34.17
N ILE A 866 29.09 -28.97 35.37
CA ILE A 866 27.96 -28.83 36.30
C ILE A 866 27.82 -27.38 36.76
N ASN A 867 28.91 -26.72 37.15
CA ASN A 867 28.81 -25.33 37.57
C ASN A 867 28.25 -24.43 36.46
N LYS A 868 28.56 -24.72 35.18
CA LYS A 868 28.04 -24.00 34.02
C LYS A 868 26.57 -24.33 33.72
N PHE A 869 26.17 -25.60 33.79
CA PHE A 869 24.77 -26.03 33.64
C PHE A 869 23.87 -25.49 34.76
N LEU A 870 24.42 -25.35 35.97
CA LEU A 870 23.71 -24.79 37.12
C LEU A 870 23.68 -23.25 37.15
N SER A 871 24.64 -22.57 36.50
CA SER A 871 24.78 -21.10 36.54
C SER A 871 24.28 -20.37 35.30
N ASP A 872 24.29 -20.99 34.12
CA ASP A 872 24.03 -20.30 32.86
C ASP A 872 22.53 -20.18 32.56
N LYS A 873 22.08 -18.93 32.36
CA LYS A 873 21.06 -18.65 31.34
C LYS A 873 21.72 -18.89 29.96
N PRO A 874 21.06 -19.57 29.02
CA PRO A 874 21.70 -20.06 27.80
C PRO A 874 22.30 -18.92 26.96
N ALA A 875 23.53 -19.13 26.46
CA ALA A 875 24.20 -18.25 25.51
C ALA A 875 23.85 -18.66 24.06
N ASN A 876 23.51 -17.65 23.24
CA ASN A 876 22.95 -17.73 21.87
C ASN A 876 23.87 -18.29 20.77
N SER A 877 24.79 -19.22 21.03
CA SER A 877 25.71 -19.69 19.98
C SER A 877 26.15 -21.15 20.15
N TYR A 878 25.30 -22.08 19.77
CA TYR A 878 25.76 -23.42 19.38
C TYR A 878 25.01 -23.82 18.10
N GLU A 879 25.75 -24.15 17.04
CA GLU A 879 25.16 -24.70 15.82
C GLU A 879 24.54 -26.07 16.13
N LEU A 880 23.25 -26.22 15.86
CA LEU A 880 22.54 -27.49 16.02
C LEU A 880 22.89 -28.42 14.83
N PRO A 881 23.28 -29.68 15.08
CA PRO A 881 23.51 -30.62 13.99
C PRO A 881 22.18 -30.98 13.30
N ALA A 882 22.24 -31.15 11.97
CA ALA A 882 21.12 -31.65 11.17
C ALA A 882 20.60 -32.99 11.73
N ARG A 883 19.32 -33.29 11.47
CA ARG A 883 18.62 -34.50 11.92
C ARG A 883 19.44 -35.75 11.54
N GLN A 884 20.27 -36.24 12.46
CA GLN A 884 21.04 -37.45 12.24
C GLN A 884 20.07 -38.62 12.25
N THR A 885 19.83 -39.17 11.05
CA THR A 885 19.15 -40.45 10.93
C THR A 885 20.03 -41.53 11.55
N LYS A 886 19.60 -42.00 12.72
CA LYS A 886 20.18 -43.09 13.52
C LYS A 886 21.52 -42.75 14.18
N TYR A 887 21.50 -42.75 15.50
CA TYR A 887 22.69 -43.11 16.28
C TYR A 887 23.25 -44.44 15.76
N PRO A 888 24.58 -44.61 15.60
CA PRO A 888 25.16 -45.94 15.60
C PRO A 888 24.80 -46.58 16.94
N VAL A 889 23.96 -47.59 16.90
CA VAL A 889 23.66 -48.46 18.04
C VAL A 889 24.98 -49.11 18.46
N PHE A 890 25.64 -48.56 19.48
CA PHE A 890 26.86 -49.13 20.05
C PHE A 890 26.60 -50.24 21.08
N PHE A 891 25.36 -50.72 21.17
CA PHE A 891 24.99 -51.82 22.06
C PHE A 891 24.24 -52.89 21.27
N ALA A 892 24.99 -53.90 20.80
CA ALA A 892 24.42 -55.21 20.54
C ALA A 892 24.47 -56.03 21.85
N PRO A 893 23.39 -56.66 22.30
CA PRO A 893 23.49 -57.78 23.22
C PRO A 893 24.19 -58.93 22.50
N GLN A 894 25.04 -59.68 23.22
CA GLN A 894 25.51 -60.97 22.75
C GLN A 894 24.31 -61.88 22.49
N GLU A 895 24.03 -62.18 21.23
CA GLU A 895 23.19 -63.33 20.86
C GLU A 895 24.04 -64.38 20.15
N THR A 896 23.89 -65.58 20.68
CA THR A 896 24.42 -66.86 20.24
C THR A 896 24.16 -67.15 18.76
N GLN A 897 25.20 -67.70 18.12
CA GLN A 897 25.28 -68.41 16.82
C GLN A 897 24.04 -68.45 15.91
N LYS A 898 24.21 -67.89 14.70
CA LYS A 898 23.41 -68.15 13.49
C LYS A 898 23.46 -69.64 13.07
N PRO A 899 22.47 -70.07 12.27
CA PRO A 899 22.82 -70.63 10.97
C PRO A 899 22.15 -69.92 9.79
N ASP A 900 23.02 -69.67 8.83
CA ASP A 900 22.93 -69.48 7.37
C ASP A 900 21.57 -69.27 6.67
N LEU A 901 21.54 -68.17 5.92
CA LEU A 901 20.74 -67.99 4.71
C LEU A 901 21.64 -68.31 3.51
N ARG A 902 21.23 -69.28 2.68
CA ARG A 902 21.57 -69.26 1.26
C ARG A 902 20.37 -69.61 0.41
N ASP A 903 20.18 -68.69 -0.54
CA ASP A 903 19.66 -68.87 -1.89
C ASP A 903 18.15 -69.09 -2.04
N ALA A 904 17.46 -68.06 -2.53
CA ALA A 904 17.18 -68.00 -3.96
C ALA A 904 16.43 -66.72 -4.36
N GLU A 905 17.01 -66.03 -5.33
CA GLU A 905 16.41 -65.02 -6.17
C GLU A 905 15.21 -65.58 -6.96
N SER A 906 14.14 -64.78 -7.10
CA SER A 906 13.47 -64.47 -8.39
C SER A 906 12.14 -63.71 -8.16
N LEU A 907 12.07 -62.46 -8.66
CA LEU A 907 10.98 -61.69 -9.31
C LEU A 907 9.53 -62.27 -9.40
N PRO A 908 8.45 -61.50 -9.72
CA PRO A 908 8.32 -60.06 -10.06
C PRO A 908 7.02 -59.33 -9.54
N THR A 909 6.95 -58.02 -9.80
CA THR A 909 5.74 -57.20 -10.18
C THR A 909 4.47 -57.19 -9.30
N HIS A 910 4.01 -56.00 -8.84
CA HIS A 910 2.99 -55.19 -9.54
C HIS A 910 2.45 -54.00 -8.70
N THR A 911 2.39 -52.85 -9.38
CA THR A 911 1.36 -51.79 -9.38
C THR A 911 1.06 -50.92 -8.15
N ALA A 912 1.42 -49.65 -8.34
CA ALA A 912 0.73 -48.47 -7.85
C ALA A 912 -0.70 -48.33 -8.45
N ALA A 913 -1.61 -47.80 -7.63
CA ALA A 913 -2.86 -47.11 -7.96
C ALA A 913 -3.31 -46.42 -6.67
N ALA A 914 -3.86 -45.21 -6.59
CA ALA A 914 -4.10 -44.13 -7.54
C ALA A 914 -4.33 -42.88 -6.68
N CYS A 915 -3.87 -41.70 -7.13
CA CYS A 915 -4.43 -40.44 -6.70
C CYS A 915 -5.71 -40.16 -7.51
N ALA A 916 -6.79 -39.85 -6.79
CA ALA A 916 -7.84 -38.93 -7.21
C ALA A 916 -8.29 -38.17 -5.95
#